data_AF-M0GIA4-F1
#
_entry.id   AF-M0GIA4-F1
#
_cell.length_a   1.000
_cell.length_b   1.000
_cell.length_c   1.000
_cell.angle_alpha   90.00
_cell.angle_beta   90.00
_cell.angle_gamma   90.00
#
_symmetry.space_group_name_H-M   'P 1'
#
loop_
_entity.id
_entity.type
_entity.pdbx_description
1 polymer ?
#
loop_
_entity_poly.entity_id
_entity_poly.type
_entity_poly.pdbx_seq_one_letter_code
_entity_poly.pdbx_strand_id
1 'polypeptide(L)'
;MTAEDEDPSPPDGDAEADEADASADVLDRLADATDASPTAAEVTSEGDDGVSLASFYEALESEGRPVVTAQQVARRLGVSQADAMDGLDALADAGRVQRVNVETDPTVWYPTEWGELASRERVVLFPKRREIVVDNPTQYTRARLSQFAHLVDTTGDREGRGRGYLYRIRQEDVWQAPFDDVDSLLSMLRSVLPERSPHLEAWVEDQWKRAHQFRLYSHEEGYTVLEAATESLMGNVALQKLDDDHVYAPISDTEAWVRDEEIAAIKRILYDAGYPVEDDRDLEEGEELDVSLHVDLRDYQRDWVDRFVDQRAGVLVGPPGAGKTIAGIGALAAVGGETLVLVPSRELARQWREELLSTTDLDADQIGEYHGGAKEIRPVTIATYQTAGMDRHRSLFDSRRWGLIIYDEAHHIPSRVFQRSADLQSKHRLGLSATPIREDDKEAEIFTLIGPPIGTDWGKLFDAGYVQEPEVEIRYVGWGDDMARNEWASSDGRERHMLAAMNPGKIFEIRRLRARHADSKTLVFVDYLDQGEAISEALDVPFVSGETRHHRREAYFEAFRDGDLDTLVISRIGDEGIDLPNAGLAIVASGLGGSRRQGSQRAGRTMRPTGSALVYVLATRGTSEEDFAQRQMQHLAGKGIRVRETSSDDLDTEASDGDPDSDGEQSASADGSESAMSDE
;
A
#
# COMPACT_ATOMS: atom_id res chain seq x y z
N MET A 1 -13.00 -65.60 -31.61
CA MET A 1 -14.48 -65.59 -31.53
C MET A 1 -14.85 -64.13 -31.31
N THR A 2 -14.91 -63.31 -32.36
CA THR A 2 -16.06 -63.08 -33.29
C THR A 2 -17.26 -62.53 -32.52
N ALA A 3 -17.93 -61.44 -32.91
CA ALA A 3 -17.93 -60.63 -34.13
C ALA A 3 -18.93 -59.46 -33.89
N GLU A 4 -18.63 -58.21 -34.29
CA GLU A 4 -19.15 -57.49 -35.50
C GLU A 4 -20.55 -56.88 -35.25
N ASP A 5 -20.87 -55.64 -35.61
CA ASP A 5 -20.79 -54.88 -36.88
C ASP A 5 -20.97 -53.37 -36.57
N GLU A 6 -20.72 -52.36 -37.42
CA GLU A 6 -19.87 -52.07 -38.58
C GLU A 6 -20.08 -50.55 -38.86
N ASP A 7 -19.05 -49.88 -39.37
CA ASP A 7 -19.01 -48.49 -39.83
C ASP A 7 -19.70 -48.34 -41.22
N PRO A 8 -19.95 -47.12 -41.76
CA PRO A 8 -18.87 -46.49 -42.55
C PRO A 8 -18.81 -44.94 -42.52
N SER A 9 -17.58 -44.45 -42.45
CA SER A 9 -17.06 -43.09 -42.73
C SER A 9 -16.97 -42.77 -44.25
N PRO A 10 -16.36 -41.64 -44.73
CA PRO A 10 -16.52 -40.19 -44.49
C PRO A 10 -16.65 -39.39 -45.84
N PRO A 11 -16.41 -38.06 -45.92
CA PRO A 11 -15.03 -37.60 -46.17
C PRO A 11 -14.61 -36.25 -45.53
N ASP A 12 -13.30 -36.18 -45.23
CA ASP A 12 -12.31 -35.10 -45.40
C ASP A 12 -12.66 -33.61 -45.21
N GLY A 13 -11.82 -32.93 -44.42
CA GLY A 13 -11.64 -31.46 -44.49
C GLY A 13 -10.87 -30.88 -43.30
N ASP A 14 -9.58 -30.61 -43.53
CA ASP A 14 -8.63 -29.91 -42.65
C ASP A 14 -9.13 -28.53 -42.13
N ALA A 15 -8.74 -28.15 -40.90
CA ALA A 15 -8.46 -26.76 -40.50
C ALA A 15 -7.78 -26.68 -39.11
N GLU A 16 -6.44 -26.72 -39.10
CA GLU A 16 -5.61 -25.89 -38.22
C GLU A 16 -5.60 -24.44 -38.76
N ALA A 17 -5.29 -23.46 -37.89
CA ALA A 17 -5.19 -21.99 -38.10
C ALA A 17 -6.54 -21.25 -37.99
N ASP A 18 -6.74 -20.10 -37.33
CA ASP A 18 -5.88 -18.99 -36.87
C ASP A 18 -6.66 -18.25 -35.75
N GLU A 19 -6.14 -18.14 -34.53
CA GLU A 19 -6.60 -17.14 -33.53
C GLU A 19 -5.58 -15.98 -33.40
N ALA A 20 -4.97 -15.64 -34.54
CA ALA A 20 -4.00 -14.57 -34.68
C ALA A 20 -4.37 -13.63 -35.84
N ASP A 21 -5.55 -13.00 -35.83
CA ASP A 21 -5.81 -11.85 -36.73
C ASP A 21 -6.89 -10.84 -36.31
N ALA A 22 -7.28 -10.76 -35.03
CA ALA A 22 -8.28 -9.78 -34.59
C ALA A 22 -7.69 -8.38 -34.26
N SER A 23 -6.36 -8.22 -34.29
CA SER A 23 -5.66 -6.99 -33.90
C SER A 23 -5.03 -6.23 -35.07
N ALA A 24 -4.92 -6.82 -36.27
CA ALA A 24 -4.42 -6.12 -37.46
C ALA A 24 -5.54 -5.40 -38.24
N ASP A 25 -6.78 -5.88 -38.15
CA ASP A 25 -7.94 -5.39 -38.91
C ASP A 25 -8.57 -4.08 -38.34
N VAL A 26 -7.98 -3.52 -37.28
CA VAL A 26 -8.41 -2.26 -36.66
C VAL A 26 -7.53 -1.08 -37.10
N LEU A 27 -6.26 -1.32 -37.41
CA LEU A 27 -5.36 -0.27 -37.91
C LEU A 27 -5.59 0.06 -39.38
N ASP A 28 -6.06 -0.90 -40.19
CA ASP A 28 -6.41 -0.64 -41.60
C ASP A 28 -7.72 0.16 -41.72
N ARG A 29 -8.66 -0.01 -40.77
CA ARG A 29 -9.89 0.77 -40.69
C ARG A 29 -9.69 2.24 -40.26
N LEU A 30 -8.54 2.57 -39.68
CA LEU A 30 -8.19 3.96 -39.30
C LEU A 30 -7.48 4.73 -40.43
N ALA A 31 -6.90 4.04 -41.41
CA ALA A 31 -6.35 4.70 -42.60
C ALA A 31 -7.46 5.08 -43.61
N ASP A 32 -8.56 4.33 -43.65
CA ASP A 32 -9.70 4.57 -44.56
C ASP A 32 -10.70 5.62 -44.03
N ALA A 33 -10.65 5.96 -42.74
CA ALA A 33 -11.58 6.91 -42.12
C ALA A 33 -11.21 8.39 -42.36
N THR A 34 -10.03 8.69 -42.90
CA THR A 34 -9.59 10.07 -43.20
C THR A 34 -9.76 10.49 -44.67
N ASP A 35 -10.23 9.62 -45.58
CA ASP A 35 -10.34 9.94 -47.01
C ASP A 35 -11.71 9.60 -47.65
N ALA A 36 -12.79 9.65 -46.87
CA ALA A 36 -14.14 9.48 -47.38
C ALA A 36 -14.87 10.83 -47.51
N SER A 37 -14.63 11.56 -48.60
CA SER A 37 -15.62 12.54 -49.10
C SER A 37 -16.91 11.80 -49.46
N PRO A 38 -18.10 12.20 -48.96
CA PRO A 38 -19.32 11.46 -49.23
C PRO A 38 -19.69 11.63 -50.71
N THR A 39 -19.71 10.50 -51.42
CA THR A 39 -20.23 10.40 -52.78
C THR A 39 -21.74 10.62 -52.77
N ALA A 40 -22.20 11.47 -53.67
CA ALA A 40 -23.61 11.74 -53.90
C ALA A 40 -24.32 10.50 -54.49
N ALA A 41 -25.28 9.95 -53.73
CA ALA A 41 -26.64 9.59 -54.18
C ALA A 41 -27.28 8.57 -53.22
N GLU A 42 -28.24 9.01 -52.41
CA GLU A 42 -29.65 8.67 -52.61
C GLU A 42 -30.51 9.53 -51.67
N VAL A 43 -31.24 10.45 -52.30
CA VAL A 43 -32.26 11.27 -51.65
C VAL A 43 -33.52 10.41 -51.52
N THR A 44 -33.93 10.15 -50.28
CA THR A 44 -35.36 10.04 -49.98
C THR A 44 -35.71 11.13 -48.98
N SER A 45 -36.50 12.08 -49.45
CA SER A 45 -37.04 13.20 -48.70
C SER A 45 -38.34 12.78 -48.03
N GLU A 46 -38.31 12.52 -46.74
CA GLU A 46 -39.47 12.67 -45.85
C GLU A 46 -38.96 13.35 -44.58
N GLY A 47 -39.66 14.39 -44.12
CA GLY A 47 -39.14 15.36 -43.15
C GLY A 47 -38.65 14.71 -41.85
N ASP A 48 -37.38 14.98 -41.52
CA ASP A 48 -36.81 14.69 -40.23
C ASP A 48 -36.08 15.97 -39.79
N ASP A 49 -36.82 16.87 -39.12
CA ASP A 49 -36.31 18.11 -38.51
C ASP A 49 -35.44 17.79 -37.27
N GLY A 50 -34.57 16.77 -37.37
CA GLY A 50 -33.83 16.19 -36.25
C GLY A 50 -32.32 16.18 -36.46
N VAL A 51 -31.57 16.23 -35.36
CA VAL A 51 -30.11 16.06 -35.36
C VAL A 51 -29.77 14.59 -35.65
N SER A 52 -29.20 14.32 -36.83
CA SER A 52 -28.68 12.99 -37.18
C SER A 52 -27.25 12.80 -36.67
N LEU A 53 -26.82 11.56 -36.47
CA LEU A 53 -25.46 11.23 -36.05
C LEU A 53 -24.39 11.80 -37.01
N ALA A 54 -24.62 11.73 -38.33
CA ALA A 54 -23.71 12.29 -39.33
C ALA A 54 -23.58 13.83 -39.20
N SER A 55 -24.71 14.52 -38.99
CA SER A 55 -24.72 15.98 -38.79
C SER A 55 -24.07 16.41 -37.47
N PHE A 56 -24.10 15.54 -36.46
CA PHE A 56 -23.39 15.73 -35.19
C PHE A 56 -21.87 15.60 -35.34
N TYR A 57 -21.38 14.59 -36.08
CA TYR A 57 -19.95 14.47 -36.40
C TYR A 57 -19.44 15.67 -37.21
N GLU A 58 -20.23 16.16 -38.17
CA GLU A 58 -19.89 17.38 -38.93
C GLU A 58 -19.79 18.62 -38.02
N ALA A 59 -20.63 18.70 -36.99
CA ALA A 59 -20.55 19.77 -35.99
C ALA A 59 -19.27 19.68 -35.14
N LEU A 60 -18.83 18.48 -34.75
CA LEU A 60 -17.58 18.26 -34.02
C LEU A 60 -16.34 18.65 -34.85
N GLU A 61 -16.28 18.22 -36.10
CA GLU A 61 -15.19 18.59 -37.01
C GLU A 61 -15.12 20.10 -37.25
N SER A 62 -16.29 20.74 -37.45
CA SER A 62 -16.35 22.18 -37.67
C SER A 62 -15.93 23.01 -36.44
N GLU A 63 -16.16 22.51 -35.22
CA GLU A 63 -15.72 23.17 -33.99
C GLU A 63 -14.27 22.83 -33.62
N GLY A 64 -13.68 21.82 -34.29
CA GLY A 64 -12.29 21.37 -34.06
C GLY A 64 -12.07 20.84 -32.64
N ARG A 65 -13.12 20.33 -31.99
CA ARG A 65 -13.10 19.88 -30.60
C ARG A 65 -13.83 18.55 -30.46
N PRO A 66 -13.41 17.69 -29.52
CA PRO A 66 -14.03 16.38 -29.33
C PRO A 66 -15.36 16.44 -28.53
N VAL A 67 -15.83 17.63 -28.17
CA VAL A 67 -17.07 17.86 -27.43
C VAL A 67 -17.76 19.10 -27.98
N VAL A 68 -19.10 19.09 -28.00
CA VAL A 68 -19.92 20.25 -28.43
C VAL A 68 -21.12 20.45 -27.52
N THR A 69 -21.61 21.68 -27.43
CA THR A 69 -22.86 22.03 -26.73
C THR A 69 -24.04 22.02 -27.68
N ALA A 70 -25.27 21.88 -27.16
CA ALA A 70 -26.48 21.97 -27.97
C ALA A 70 -26.59 23.29 -28.75
N GLN A 71 -26.07 24.40 -28.18
CA GLN A 71 -26.03 25.69 -28.86
C GLN A 71 -25.06 25.70 -30.07
N GLN A 72 -23.92 25.03 -29.97
CA GLN A 72 -22.98 24.88 -31.09
C GLN A 72 -23.56 24.02 -32.21
N VAL A 73 -24.23 22.92 -31.85
CA VAL A 73 -24.93 22.05 -32.80
C VAL A 73 -26.07 22.82 -33.50
N ALA A 74 -26.91 23.53 -32.73
CA ALA A 74 -27.98 24.38 -33.27
C ALA A 74 -27.46 25.42 -34.26
N ARG A 75 -26.38 26.12 -33.89
CA ARG A 75 -25.73 27.12 -34.75
C ARG A 75 -25.22 26.50 -36.05
N ARG A 76 -24.64 25.30 -35.99
CA ARG A 76 -24.06 24.63 -37.16
C ARG A 76 -25.14 24.13 -38.11
N LEU A 77 -26.20 23.54 -37.58
CA LEU A 77 -27.27 22.90 -38.34
C LEU A 77 -28.39 23.86 -38.75
N GLY A 78 -28.38 25.09 -38.22
CA GLY A 78 -29.40 26.11 -38.53
C GLY A 78 -30.76 25.83 -37.91
N VAL A 79 -30.81 25.01 -36.86
CA VAL A 79 -32.02 24.63 -36.11
C VAL A 79 -32.12 25.40 -34.79
N SER A 80 -33.26 25.35 -34.10
CA SER A 80 -33.36 25.98 -32.79
C SER A 80 -32.54 25.22 -31.74
N GLN A 81 -32.15 25.89 -30.66
CA GLN A 81 -31.45 25.23 -29.56
C GLN A 81 -32.29 24.11 -28.92
N ALA A 82 -33.62 24.25 -28.92
CA ALA A 82 -34.54 23.23 -28.43
C ALA A 82 -34.51 22.00 -29.35
N ASP A 83 -34.63 22.19 -30.66
CA ASP A 83 -34.59 21.08 -31.64
C ASP A 83 -33.23 20.37 -31.64
N ALA A 84 -32.14 21.12 -31.44
CA ALA A 84 -30.81 20.54 -31.28
C ALA A 84 -30.67 19.73 -30.00
N MET A 85 -31.26 20.18 -28.89
CA MET A 85 -31.28 19.44 -27.63
C MET A 85 -32.10 18.15 -27.77
N ASP A 86 -33.31 18.24 -28.32
CA ASP A 86 -34.20 17.10 -28.53
C ASP A 86 -33.56 16.04 -29.43
N GLY A 87 -32.87 16.46 -30.50
CA GLY A 87 -32.13 15.56 -31.38
C GLY A 87 -30.90 14.93 -30.71
N LEU A 88 -30.18 15.66 -29.86
CA LEU A 88 -29.04 15.13 -29.10
C LEU A 88 -29.49 14.16 -28.01
N ASP A 89 -30.60 14.44 -27.32
CA ASP A 89 -31.23 13.54 -26.36
C ASP A 89 -31.67 12.24 -27.06
N ALA A 90 -32.29 12.32 -28.24
CA ALA A 90 -32.66 11.14 -29.02
C ALA A 90 -31.44 10.29 -29.44
N LEU A 91 -30.32 10.93 -29.81
CA LEU A 91 -29.07 10.22 -30.11
C LEU A 91 -28.43 9.58 -28.87
N ALA A 92 -28.60 10.19 -27.69
CA ALA A 92 -28.13 9.61 -26.43
C ALA A 92 -29.01 8.46 -25.93
N ASP A 93 -30.33 8.56 -26.07
CA ASP A 93 -31.26 7.47 -25.79
C ASP A 93 -31.01 6.25 -26.71
N ALA A 94 -30.56 6.51 -27.94
CA ALA A 94 -30.11 5.48 -28.88
C ALA A 94 -28.66 4.98 -28.61
N GLY A 95 -27.99 5.48 -27.57
CA GLY A 95 -26.65 5.07 -27.15
C GLY A 95 -25.52 5.51 -28.08
N ARG A 96 -25.77 6.45 -29.01
CA ARG A 96 -24.79 6.91 -30.01
C ARG A 96 -23.96 8.12 -29.56
N VAL A 97 -24.48 8.91 -28.63
CA VAL A 97 -23.86 10.11 -28.06
C VAL A 97 -24.01 10.06 -26.54
N GLN A 98 -23.04 10.59 -25.80
CA GLN A 98 -23.10 10.76 -24.35
C GLN A 98 -23.13 12.25 -23.99
N ARG A 99 -23.71 12.56 -22.83
CA ARG A 99 -23.78 13.92 -22.28
C ARG A 99 -23.11 14.02 -20.92
N VAL A 100 -22.40 15.12 -20.69
CA VAL A 100 -21.79 15.47 -19.40
C VAL A 100 -22.22 16.88 -19.02
N ASN A 101 -22.78 17.01 -17.82
CA ASN A 101 -23.07 18.30 -17.21
C ASN A 101 -21.78 18.82 -16.59
N VAL A 102 -21.37 20.03 -16.94
CA VAL A 102 -20.21 20.71 -16.34
C VAL A 102 -20.75 21.71 -15.31
N GLU A 103 -20.14 21.79 -14.12
CA GLU A 103 -20.62 22.60 -12.98
C GLU A 103 -20.85 24.08 -13.32
N THR A 104 -20.15 24.60 -14.32
CA THR A 104 -20.41 25.89 -14.97
C THR A 104 -21.00 25.65 -16.36
N ASP A 105 -22.34 25.61 -16.44
CA ASP A 105 -23.16 25.31 -17.64
C ASP A 105 -22.57 25.95 -18.93
N PRO A 106 -22.41 25.21 -20.06
CA PRO A 106 -23.42 24.33 -20.67
C PRO A 106 -23.13 22.81 -20.62
N THR A 107 -24.20 21.99 -20.72
CA THR A 107 -24.11 20.54 -21.01
C THR A 107 -23.38 20.27 -22.33
N VAL A 108 -22.37 19.39 -22.29
CA VAL A 108 -21.56 18.99 -23.46
C VAL A 108 -21.87 17.57 -23.90
N TRP A 109 -21.80 17.34 -25.20
CA TRP A 109 -22.15 16.12 -25.90
C TRP A 109 -20.96 15.59 -26.69
N TYR A 110 -20.74 14.28 -26.69
CA TYR A 110 -19.66 13.62 -27.43
C TYR A 110 -20.05 12.20 -27.87
N PRO A 111 -19.45 11.63 -28.94
CA PRO A 111 -19.76 10.28 -29.39
C PRO A 111 -19.45 9.22 -28.33
N THR A 112 -20.31 8.20 -28.21
CA THR A 112 -20.14 7.09 -27.25
C THR A 112 -18.77 6.40 -27.40
N GLU A 113 -18.27 6.24 -28.63
CA GLU A 113 -16.97 5.62 -28.94
C GLU A 113 -15.78 6.36 -28.29
N TRP A 114 -15.88 7.68 -28.09
CA TRP A 114 -14.85 8.47 -27.41
C TRP A 114 -14.93 8.34 -25.89
N GLY A 115 -16.14 8.16 -25.33
CA GLY A 115 -16.31 7.77 -23.94
C GLY A 115 -15.70 6.38 -23.65
N GLU A 116 -15.86 5.45 -24.59
CA GLU A 116 -15.25 4.12 -24.50
C GLU A 116 -13.72 4.17 -24.61
N LEU A 117 -13.16 4.97 -25.53
CA LEU A 117 -11.71 5.19 -25.65
C LEU A 117 -11.10 5.86 -24.40
N ALA A 118 -11.82 6.77 -23.74
CA ALA A 118 -11.38 7.41 -22.50
C ALA A 118 -11.37 6.45 -21.29
N SER A 119 -12.06 5.31 -21.39
CA SER A 119 -12.12 4.26 -20.36
C SER A 119 -11.13 3.12 -20.57
N ARG A 120 -10.43 3.06 -21.72
CA ARG A 120 -9.46 2.00 -22.02
C ARG A 120 -8.19 2.15 -21.19
N GLU A 121 -7.67 1.00 -20.75
CA GLU A 121 -6.40 0.90 -20.06
C GLU A 121 -5.27 1.49 -20.92
N ARG A 122 -4.62 2.54 -20.43
CA ARG A 122 -3.52 3.21 -21.13
C ARG A 122 -2.23 3.05 -20.36
N VAL A 123 -1.26 2.33 -20.94
CA VAL A 123 0.08 2.17 -20.38
C VAL A 123 1.03 3.16 -21.07
N VAL A 124 1.82 3.90 -20.29
CA VAL A 124 2.84 4.86 -20.75
C VAL A 124 4.16 4.52 -20.07
N LEU A 125 5.19 4.26 -20.86
CA LEU A 125 6.54 3.99 -20.36
C LEU A 125 7.41 5.24 -20.40
N PHE A 126 8.16 5.48 -19.33
CA PHE A 126 9.24 6.46 -19.24
C PHE A 126 10.58 5.74 -19.04
N PRO A 127 11.26 5.30 -20.13
CA PRO A 127 12.40 4.37 -20.05
C PRO A 127 13.56 4.88 -19.20
N LYS A 128 13.89 6.18 -19.31
CA LYS A 128 14.99 6.79 -18.56
C LYS A 128 14.78 6.80 -17.05
N ARG A 129 13.51 6.90 -16.61
CA ARG A 129 13.14 6.87 -15.20
C ARG A 129 12.78 5.46 -14.73
N ARG A 130 12.64 4.51 -15.67
CA ARG A 130 12.12 3.16 -15.45
C ARG A 130 10.73 3.20 -14.81
N GLU A 131 9.92 4.17 -15.22
CA GLU A 131 8.58 4.41 -14.68
C GLU A 131 7.53 3.97 -15.70
N ILE A 132 6.46 3.34 -15.23
CA ILE A 132 5.32 2.90 -16.04
C ILE A 132 4.08 3.55 -15.43
N VAL A 133 3.40 4.41 -16.18
CA VAL A 133 2.11 4.97 -15.78
C VAL A 133 1.02 4.16 -16.45
N VAL A 134 0.05 3.67 -15.69
CA VAL A 134 -1.12 2.96 -16.22
C VAL A 134 -2.39 3.65 -15.77
N ASP A 135 -3.19 4.14 -16.72
CA ASP A 135 -4.50 4.70 -16.44
C ASP A 135 -5.55 3.59 -16.43
N ASN A 136 -6.33 3.51 -15.35
CA ASN A 136 -7.35 2.50 -15.09
C ASN A 136 -6.87 1.05 -15.36
N PRO A 137 -5.76 0.60 -14.74
CA PRO A 137 -5.23 -0.73 -15.00
C PRO A 137 -6.22 -1.83 -14.60
N THR A 138 -6.38 -2.81 -15.49
CA THR A 138 -7.13 -4.03 -15.16
C THR A 138 -6.45 -4.80 -14.02
N GLN A 139 -7.20 -5.66 -13.33
CA GLN A 139 -6.61 -6.54 -12.30
C GLN A 139 -5.47 -7.39 -12.87
N TYR A 140 -5.60 -7.79 -14.13
CA TYR A 140 -4.61 -8.57 -14.86
C TYR A 140 -3.29 -7.81 -15.04
N THR A 141 -3.35 -6.58 -15.54
CA THR A 141 -2.13 -5.78 -15.73
C THR A 141 -1.47 -5.41 -14.42
N ARG A 142 -2.25 -5.11 -13.36
CA ARG A 142 -1.70 -4.89 -12.01
C ARG A 142 -0.93 -6.12 -11.51
N ALA A 143 -1.50 -7.31 -11.66
CA ALA A 143 -0.86 -8.55 -11.26
C ALA A 143 0.47 -8.77 -12.01
N ARG A 144 0.48 -8.54 -13.33
CA ARG A 144 1.71 -8.63 -14.14
C ARG A 144 2.77 -7.63 -13.72
N LEU A 145 2.40 -6.36 -13.53
CA LEU A 145 3.34 -5.31 -13.10
C LEU A 145 3.95 -5.62 -11.74
N SER A 146 3.17 -6.16 -10.80
CA SER A 146 3.66 -6.48 -9.45
C SER A 146 4.77 -7.55 -9.41
N GLN A 147 4.99 -8.30 -10.50
CA GLN A 147 6.03 -9.33 -10.57
C GLN A 147 7.42 -8.76 -10.89
N PHE A 148 7.50 -7.54 -11.44
CA PHE A 148 8.76 -6.94 -11.88
C PHE A 148 8.88 -5.42 -11.63
N ALA A 149 7.83 -4.79 -11.09
CA ALA A 149 7.78 -3.37 -10.80
C ALA A 149 7.00 -3.12 -9.50
N HIS A 150 7.42 -2.12 -8.74
CA HIS A 150 6.70 -1.71 -7.54
C HIS A 150 5.85 -0.47 -7.83
N LEU A 151 4.67 -0.41 -7.20
CA LEU A 151 3.80 0.75 -7.25
C LEU A 151 4.44 1.90 -6.44
N VAL A 152 4.58 3.05 -7.09
CA VAL A 152 5.10 4.30 -6.51
C VAL A 152 3.97 5.20 -6.05
N ASP A 153 2.95 5.36 -6.89
CA ASP A 153 1.86 6.30 -6.64
C ASP A 153 0.56 5.86 -7.35
N THR A 154 -0.58 6.33 -6.86
CA THR A 154 -1.88 6.24 -7.56
C THR A 154 -2.59 7.58 -7.47
N THR A 155 -2.91 8.18 -8.60
CA THR A 155 -3.74 9.38 -8.69
C THR A 155 -5.18 9.01 -8.98
N GLY A 156 -6.15 9.65 -8.32
CA GLY A 156 -7.57 9.51 -8.63
C GLY A 156 -8.36 10.69 -8.07
N ASP A 157 -9.26 11.25 -8.88
CA ASP A 157 -10.09 12.39 -8.48
C ASP A 157 -11.37 11.93 -7.75
N ARG A 158 -12.02 12.89 -7.07
CA ARG A 158 -13.15 12.78 -6.10
C ARG A 158 -14.36 11.92 -6.52
N GLU A 159 -14.46 11.49 -7.78
CA GLU A 159 -15.62 10.77 -8.33
C GLU A 159 -15.28 9.43 -9.01
N GLY A 160 -14.05 8.92 -8.89
CA GLY A 160 -13.68 7.60 -9.42
C GLY A 160 -13.52 7.52 -10.94
N ARG A 161 -13.47 8.65 -11.64
CA ARG A 161 -13.07 8.70 -13.06
C ARG A 161 -11.55 8.88 -13.18
N GLY A 162 -10.89 7.88 -13.76
CA GLY A 162 -9.47 7.93 -14.12
C GLY A 162 -8.52 7.76 -12.94
N ARG A 163 -8.27 6.50 -12.52
CA ARG A 163 -7.18 6.21 -11.59
C ARG A 163 -5.88 5.93 -12.35
N GLY A 164 -4.92 6.84 -12.30
CA GLY A 164 -3.57 6.64 -12.84
C GLY A 164 -2.69 5.91 -11.81
N TYR A 165 -1.94 4.89 -12.22
CA TYR A 165 -1.03 4.13 -11.37
C TYR A 165 0.39 4.30 -11.88
N LEU A 166 1.28 4.83 -11.06
CA LEU A 166 2.69 4.97 -11.38
C LEU A 166 3.46 3.82 -10.75
N TYR A 167 4.03 2.94 -11.58
CA TYR A 167 4.98 1.91 -11.20
C TYR A 167 6.40 2.36 -11.52
N ARG A 168 7.38 1.81 -10.82
CA ARG A 168 8.79 1.96 -11.16
C ARG A 168 9.49 0.60 -11.07
N ILE A 169 10.42 0.35 -11.99
CA ILE A 169 11.28 -0.83 -11.98
C ILE A 169 12.60 -0.45 -11.32
N ARG A 170 12.91 -1.08 -10.18
CA ARG A 170 14.21 -0.98 -9.51
C ARG A 170 15.05 -2.22 -9.75
N GLN A 171 16.33 -2.12 -9.42
CA GLN A 171 17.25 -3.24 -9.55
C GLN A 171 16.81 -4.40 -8.65
N GLU A 172 16.31 -4.10 -7.44
CA GLU A 172 15.86 -5.11 -6.50
C GLU A 172 14.63 -5.88 -7.03
N ASP A 173 13.75 -5.19 -7.76
CA ASP A 173 12.58 -5.81 -8.40
C ASP A 173 13.01 -6.81 -9.49
N VAL A 174 14.13 -6.56 -10.19
CA VAL A 174 14.70 -7.47 -11.19
C VAL A 174 15.44 -8.63 -10.53
N TRP A 175 16.22 -8.34 -9.48
CA TRP A 175 16.98 -9.36 -8.73
C TRP A 175 16.08 -10.38 -8.03
N GLN A 176 14.85 -10.00 -7.68
CA GLN A 176 13.89 -10.84 -6.98
C GLN A 176 12.75 -11.33 -7.88
N ALA A 177 12.85 -11.12 -9.19
CA ALA A 177 11.76 -11.44 -10.09
C ALA A 177 11.54 -12.97 -10.13
N PRO A 178 10.28 -13.46 -10.02
CA PRO A 178 9.97 -14.87 -9.82
C PRO A 178 9.98 -15.64 -11.15
N PHE A 179 11.09 -15.59 -11.88
CA PHE A 179 11.27 -16.25 -13.16
C PHE A 179 12.50 -17.15 -13.09
N ASP A 180 12.50 -18.23 -13.86
CA ASP A 180 13.67 -19.12 -13.96
C ASP A 180 14.73 -18.57 -14.92
N ASP A 181 14.32 -17.67 -15.82
CA ASP A 181 15.18 -17.12 -16.87
C ASP A 181 14.79 -15.69 -17.25
N VAL A 182 15.77 -14.97 -17.83
CA VAL A 182 15.61 -13.57 -18.24
C VAL A 182 14.62 -13.40 -19.40
N ASP A 183 14.50 -14.38 -20.29
CA ASP A 183 13.60 -14.31 -21.44
C ASP A 183 12.13 -14.34 -20.99
N SER A 184 11.82 -15.10 -19.95
CA SER A 184 10.53 -15.15 -19.27
C SER A 184 10.19 -13.80 -18.63
N LEU A 185 11.14 -13.19 -17.91
CA LEU A 185 10.98 -11.83 -17.35
C LEU A 185 10.76 -10.78 -18.46
N LEU A 186 11.59 -10.79 -19.51
CA LEU A 186 11.47 -9.87 -20.64
C LEU A 186 10.15 -10.08 -21.39
N SER A 187 9.67 -11.31 -21.51
CA SER A 187 8.37 -11.63 -22.11
C SER A 187 7.23 -11.06 -21.28
N MET A 188 7.30 -11.17 -19.94
CA MET A 188 6.33 -10.55 -19.05
C MET A 188 6.34 -9.02 -19.19
N LEU A 189 7.53 -8.41 -19.19
CA LEU A 189 7.72 -6.96 -19.39
C LEU A 189 7.09 -6.51 -20.73
N ARG A 190 7.42 -7.19 -21.83
CA ARG A 190 6.89 -6.90 -23.17
C ARG A 190 5.38 -7.10 -23.27
N SER A 191 4.81 -7.99 -22.45
CA SER A 191 3.36 -8.26 -22.46
C SER A 191 2.52 -7.14 -21.84
N VAL A 192 3.15 -6.22 -21.10
CA VAL A 192 2.50 -5.08 -20.44
C VAL A 192 2.82 -3.77 -21.14
N LEU A 193 4.05 -3.62 -21.66
CA LEU A 193 4.49 -2.38 -22.25
C LEU A 193 3.86 -2.17 -23.64
N PRO A 194 3.44 -0.93 -23.97
CA PRO A 194 2.83 -0.63 -25.27
C PRO A 194 3.85 -0.73 -26.42
N GLU A 195 5.13 -0.47 -26.13
CA GLU A 195 6.23 -0.50 -27.09
C GLU A 195 7.48 -1.13 -26.47
N ARG A 196 8.31 -1.74 -27.32
CA ARG A 196 9.60 -2.26 -26.89
C ARG A 196 10.55 -1.12 -26.53
N SER A 197 11.33 -1.34 -25.47
CA SER A 197 12.33 -0.38 -25.04
C SER A 197 13.69 -1.06 -24.92
N PRO A 198 14.51 -1.07 -25.98
CA PRO A 198 15.81 -1.75 -25.98
C PRO A 198 16.73 -1.31 -24.84
N HIS A 199 16.66 -0.03 -24.44
CA HIS A 199 17.44 0.51 -23.33
C HIS A 199 17.00 -0.05 -21.98
N LEU A 200 15.69 -0.19 -21.75
CA LEU A 200 15.16 -0.77 -20.53
C LEU A 200 15.45 -2.28 -20.48
N GLU A 201 15.21 -2.98 -21.59
CA GLU A 201 15.46 -4.42 -21.71
C GLU A 201 16.95 -4.74 -21.46
N ALA A 202 17.87 -3.99 -22.07
CA ALA A 202 19.31 -4.15 -21.82
C ALA A 202 19.70 -3.86 -20.36
N TRP A 203 19.04 -2.90 -19.71
CA TRP A 203 19.28 -2.63 -18.29
C TRP A 203 18.74 -3.75 -17.40
N VAL A 204 17.55 -4.30 -17.70
CA VAL A 204 16.98 -5.47 -17.00
C VAL A 204 17.89 -6.69 -17.17
N GLU A 205 18.40 -6.95 -18.37
CA GLU A 205 19.36 -8.03 -18.61
C GLU A 205 20.66 -7.85 -17.83
N ASP A 206 21.20 -6.63 -17.71
CA ASP A 206 22.39 -6.35 -16.89
C ASP A 206 22.12 -6.62 -15.40
N GLN A 207 20.96 -6.19 -14.89
CA GLN A 207 20.58 -6.45 -13.51
C GLN A 207 20.33 -7.94 -13.25
N TRP A 208 19.70 -8.64 -14.18
CA TRP A 208 19.51 -10.09 -14.11
C TRP A 208 20.85 -10.82 -14.04
N LYS A 209 21.78 -10.49 -14.95
CA LYS A 209 23.13 -11.06 -14.95
C LYS A 209 23.80 -10.84 -13.61
N ARG A 210 23.77 -9.61 -13.07
CA ARG A 210 24.33 -9.28 -11.76
C ARG A 210 23.79 -10.16 -10.63
N ALA A 211 22.49 -10.46 -10.66
CA ALA A 211 21.85 -11.28 -9.63
C ALA A 211 22.31 -12.74 -9.62
N HIS A 212 22.77 -13.27 -10.75
CA HIS A 212 23.18 -14.65 -10.91
C HIS A 212 24.71 -14.79 -11.03
N GLN A 213 25.47 -13.86 -10.45
CA GLN A 213 26.94 -13.89 -10.48
C GLN A 213 27.57 -14.63 -9.30
N PHE A 214 26.86 -14.74 -8.18
CA PHE A 214 27.35 -15.40 -6.97
C PHE A 214 26.32 -16.37 -6.42
N ARG A 215 26.79 -17.53 -6.01
CA ARG A 215 25.98 -18.60 -5.46
C ARG A 215 26.65 -19.15 -4.19
N LEU A 216 25.86 -19.39 -3.16
CA LEU A 216 26.25 -20.15 -1.99
C LEU A 216 25.67 -21.56 -2.10
N TYR A 217 26.49 -22.58 -1.88
CA TYR A 217 26.05 -23.97 -1.87
C TYR A 217 26.76 -24.79 -0.79
N SER A 218 26.18 -25.93 -0.41
CA SER A 218 26.76 -26.86 0.55
C SER A 218 27.67 -27.85 -0.15
N HIS A 219 28.95 -27.89 0.20
CA HIS A 219 29.90 -28.87 -0.33
C HIS A 219 29.63 -30.27 0.25
N GLU A 220 29.97 -31.32 -0.49
CA GLU A 220 29.76 -32.73 -0.08
C GLU A 220 30.43 -33.08 1.26
N GLU A 221 31.48 -32.35 1.63
CA GLU A 221 32.21 -32.50 2.89
C GLU A 221 31.60 -31.70 4.06
N GLY A 222 30.46 -31.03 3.86
CA GLY A 222 29.66 -30.38 4.90
C GLY A 222 30.05 -28.94 5.25
N TYR A 223 30.77 -28.25 4.36
CA TYR A 223 31.11 -26.82 4.53
C TYR A 223 30.47 -25.96 3.43
N THR A 224 30.29 -24.67 3.70
CA THR A 224 29.70 -23.73 2.73
C THR A 224 30.72 -23.18 1.74
N VAL A 225 30.35 -23.13 0.46
CA VAL A 225 31.14 -22.56 -0.62
C VAL A 225 30.44 -21.36 -1.23
N LEU A 226 31.20 -20.28 -1.42
CA LEU A 226 30.82 -19.18 -2.30
C LEU A 226 31.44 -19.41 -3.68
N GLU A 227 30.59 -19.58 -4.68
CA GLU A 227 30.94 -19.68 -6.10
C GLU A 227 30.70 -18.34 -6.79
N ALA A 228 31.62 -17.93 -7.66
CA ALA A 228 31.44 -16.82 -8.58
C ALA A 228 31.41 -17.31 -10.02
N ALA A 229 30.59 -16.69 -10.86
CA ALA A 229 30.46 -17.06 -12.27
C ALA A 229 31.77 -16.88 -13.08
N THR A 230 32.71 -16.05 -12.60
CA THR A 230 34.03 -15.86 -13.24
C THR A 230 35.13 -15.61 -12.20
N GLU A 231 36.37 -15.95 -12.56
CA GLU A 231 37.58 -15.66 -11.77
C GLU A 231 37.70 -14.16 -11.44
N SER A 232 37.38 -13.32 -12.42
CA SER A 232 37.43 -11.86 -12.24
C SER A 232 36.47 -11.38 -11.15
N LEU A 233 35.29 -11.98 -11.02
CA LEU A 233 34.32 -11.63 -9.98
C LEU A 233 34.76 -12.15 -8.61
N MET A 234 35.28 -13.37 -8.55
CA MET A 234 35.85 -13.90 -7.31
C MET A 234 36.99 -13.00 -6.82
N GLY A 235 37.96 -12.68 -7.69
CA GLY A 235 39.13 -11.88 -7.31
C GLY A 235 38.85 -10.40 -7.08
N ASN A 236 38.15 -9.74 -8.01
CA ASN A 236 37.99 -8.27 -8.00
C ASN A 236 36.76 -7.78 -7.23
N VAL A 237 35.79 -8.66 -6.93
CA VAL A 237 34.58 -8.27 -6.19
C VAL A 237 34.52 -8.97 -4.85
N ALA A 238 34.51 -10.32 -4.82
CA ALA A 238 34.37 -11.06 -3.57
C ALA A 238 35.61 -10.93 -2.68
N LEU A 239 36.77 -11.45 -3.10
CA LEU A 239 38.00 -11.43 -2.30
C LEU A 239 38.60 -10.03 -2.07
N GLN A 240 38.14 -9.02 -2.81
CA GLN A 240 38.50 -7.63 -2.52
C GLN A 240 37.71 -7.06 -1.33
N LYS A 241 36.47 -7.53 -1.13
CA LYS A 241 35.53 -7.00 -0.13
C LYS A 241 35.36 -7.91 1.08
N LEU A 242 35.58 -9.21 0.91
CA LEU A 242 35.57 -10.23 1.94
C LEU A 242 36.99 -10.44 2.43
N ASP A 243 37.20 -10.34 3.74
CA ASP A 243 38.49 -10.57 4.40
C ASP A 243 38.54 -11.95 5.08
N ASP A 244 39.61 -12.19 5.85
CA ASP A 244 39.86 -13.45 6.57
C ASP A 244 38.78 -13.77 7.63
N ASP A 245 37.98 -12.78 8.04
CA ASP A 245 36.85 -13.01 8.93
C ASP A 245 35.70 -13.68 8.17
N HIS A 246 35.56 -13.47 6.87
CA HIS A 246 34.47 -14.04 6.05
C HIS A 246 34.88 -15.31 5.30
N VAL A 247 36.12 -15.37 4.82
CA VAL A 247 36.64 -16.45 3.96
C VAL A 247 37.67 -17.28 4.73
N TYR A 248 37.48 -18.60 4.78
CA TYR A 248 38.49 -19.52 5.33
C TYR A 248 39.69 -19.67 4.38
N ALA A 249 39.42 -20.01 3.12
CA ALA A 249 40.43 -20.19 2.09
C ALA A 249 39.79 -20.22 0.68
N PRO A 250 40.50 -19.78 -0.36
CA PRO A 250 40.10 -20.05 -1.74
C PRO A 250 40.22 -21.55 -2.05
N ILE A 251 39.22 -22.11 -2.73
CA ILE A 251 39.19 -23.50 -3.20
C ILE A 251 39.70 -23.57 -4.63
N SER A 252 39.24 -22.64 -5.47
CA SER A 252 39.62 -22.51 -6.88
C SER A 252 39.62 -21.03 -7.27
N ASP A 253 39.90 -20.74 -8.54
CA ASP A 253 39.85 -19.37 -9.06
C ASP A 253 38.43 -18.78 -9.04
N THR A 254 37.40 -19.61 -8.93
CA THR A 254 35.98 -19.23 -8.90
C THR A 254 35.28 -19.56 -7.60
N GLU A 255 35.93 -20.24 -6.65
CA GLU A 255 35.27 -20.74 -5.43
C GLU A 255 36.08 -20.45 -4.18
N ALA A 256 35.39 -20.12 -3.09
CA ALA A 256 35.98 -19.90 -1.79
C ALA A 256 35.18 -20.63 -0.69
N TRP A 257 35.91 -21.27 0.22
CA TRP A 257 35.34 -21.79 1.47
C TRP A 257 35.08 -20.62 2.40
N VAL A 258 33.80 -20.39 2.74
CA VAL A 258 33.35 -19.28 3.58
C VAL A 258 32.95 -19.74 4.98
N ARG A 259 32.93 -18.79 5.93
CA ARG A 259 32.47 -19.08 7.30
C ARG A 259 30.95 -19.07 7.37
N ASP A 260 30.36 -20.12 7.92
CA ASP A 260 28.91 -20.26 8.08
C ASP A 260 28.31 -19.13 8.94
N GLU A 261 29.08 -18.66 9.94
CA GLU A 261 28.72 -17.58 10.87
C GLU A 261 28.67 -16.19 10.20
N GLU A 262 29.30 -16.04 9.03
CA GLU A 262 29.44 -14.76 8.33
C GLU A 262 28.61 -14.69 7.05
N ILE A 263 27.72 -15.67 6.81
CA ILE A 263 26.95 -15.75 5.56
C ILE A 263 26.06 -14.52 5.36
N ALA A 264 25.40 -14.03 6.41
CA ALA A 264 24.65 -12.78 6.32
C ALA A 264 25.53 -11.58 5.95
N ALA A 265 26.72 -11.50 6.55
CA ALA A 265 27.66 -10.43 6.25
C ALA A 265 28.15 -10.51 4.80
N ILE A 266 28.48 -11.71 4.32
CA ILE A 266 28.88 -12.00 2.93
C ILE A 266 27.78 -11.56 1.97
N LYS A 267 26.53 -12.03 2.17
CA LYS A 267 25.39 -11.65 1.34
C LYS A 267 25.21 -10.14 1.29
N ARG A 268 25.28 -9.46 2.44
CA ARG A 268 25.16 -8.00 2.51
C ARG A 268 26.28 -7.29 1.76
N ILE A 269 27.53 -7.68 1.99
CA ILE A 269 28.71 -7.06 1.36
C ILE A 269 28.65 -7.16 -0.16
N LEU A 270 28.22 -8.33 -0.68
CA LEU A 270 28.07 -8.56 -2.11
C LEU A 270 26.83 -7.86 -2.68
N TYR A 271 25.72 -7.83 -1.93
CA TYR A 271 24.54 -7.05 -2.28
C TYR A 271 24.85 -5.56 -2.42
N ASP A 272 25.58 -4.98 -1.46
CA ASP A 272 26.04 -3.59 -1.48
C ASP A 272 27.06 -3.34 -2.61
N ALA A 273 27.74 -4.38 -3.07
CA ALA A 273 28.58 -4.34 -4.27
C ALA A 273 27.77 -4.40 -5.58
N GLY A 274 26.46 -4.56 -5.50
CA GLY A 274 25.54 -4.69 -6.64
C GLY A 274 25.46 -6.11 -7.22
N TYR A 275 25.76 -7.12 -6.42
CA TYR A 275 25.67 -8.53 -6.78
C TYR A 275 25.01 -9.33 -5.64
N PRO A 276 23.67 -9.46 -5.63
CA PRO A 276 23.02 -10.33 -4.66
C PRO A 276 23.47 -11.78 -4.87
N VAL A 277 23.34 -12.59 -3.82
CA VAL A 277 23.87 -13.95 -3.77
C VAL A 277 22.71 -14.93 -3.72
N GLU A 278 22.68 -15.87 -4.66
CA GLU A 278 21.77 -17.01 -4.64
C GLU A 278 22.19 -17.98 -3.53
N ASP A 279 21.24 -18.48 -2.75
CA ASP A 279 21.53 -19.34 -1.59
C ASP A 279 20.89 -20.72 -1.79
N ASP A 280 21.68 -21.61 -2.39
CA ASP A 280 21.32 -22.98 -2.72
C ASP A 280 21.98 -23.98 -1.75
N ARG A 281 22.31 -23.52 -0.54
CA ARG A 281 22.81 -24.41 0.50
C ARG A 281 21.75 -25.44 0.87
N ASP A 282 22.21 -26.63 1.21
CA ASP A 282 21.39 -27.65 1.86
C ASP A 282 21.14 -27.24 3.32
N LEU A 283 20.05 -26.52 3.53
CA LEU A 283 19.62 -26.06 4.85
C LEU A 283 18.94 -27.20 5.62
N GLU A 284 19.05 -27.21 6.94
CA GLU A 284 18.41 -28.20 7.79
C GLU A 284 16.88 -28.13 7.62
N GLU A 285 16.24 -29.25 7.30
CA GLU A 285 14.77 -29.34 7.13
C GLU A 285 14.00 -29.22 8.46
N GLY A 286 14.73 -29.17 9.57
CA GLY A 286 14.16 -29.23 10.92
C GLY A 286 13.69 -30.63 11.34
N GLU A 287 13.23 -30.77 12.57
CA GLU A 287 12.44 -31.95 12.96
C GLU A 287 11.01 -31.79 12.40
N GLU A 288 10.43 -32.87 11.85
CA GLU A 288 9.07 -32.87 11.32
C GLU A 288 8.04 -32.62 12.43
N LEU A 289 7.04 -31.80 12.14
CA LEU A 289 5.92 -31.52 13.02
C LEU A 289 4.63 -31.46 12.19
N ASP A 290 3.81 -32.50 12.30
CA ASP A 290 2.50 -32.53 11.63
C ASP A 290 1.53 -31.60 12.35
N VAL A 291 0.93 -30.67 11.61
CA VAL A 291 0.01 -29.65 12.13
C VAL A 291 -1.13 -29.43 11.14
N SER A 292 -2.36 -29.55 11.62
CA SER A 292 -3.57 -29.26 10.86
C SER A 292 -4.23 -27.97 11.34
N LEU A 293 -4.76 -27.19 10.41
CA LEU A 293 -5.56 -26.01 10.73
C LEU A 293 -7.02 -26.40 11.05
N HIS A 294 -7.59 -25.75 12.07
CA HIS A 294 -9.02 -25.77 12.38
C HIS A 294 -9.80 -24.66 11.67
N VAL A 295 -9.10 -23.79 10.94
CA VAL A 295 -9.67 -22.63 10.24
C VAL A 295 -9.32 -22.69 8.76
N ASP A 296 -10.27 -22.29 7.92
CA ASP A 296 -10.03 -22.16 6.49
C ASP A 296 -9.31 -20.84 6.20
N LEU A 297 -8.19 -20.92 5.48
CA LEU A 297 -7.51 -19.74 4.95
C LEU A 297 -8.36 -19.09 3.86
N ARG A 298 -8.44 -17.74 3.88
CA ARG A 298 -9.02 -16.95 2.80
C ARG A 298 -8.19 -17.12 1.52
N ASP A 299 -8.79 -16.94 0.35
CA ASP A 299 -8.12 -17.18 -0.94
C ASP A 299 -6.79 -16.43 -1.09
N TYR A 300 -6.73 -15.16 -0.67
CA TYR A 300 -5.47 -14.39 -0.72
C TYR A 300 -4.44 -14.87 0.32
N GLN A 301 -4.88 -15.38 1.46
CA GLN A 301 -3.97 -15.93 2.48
C GLN A 301 -3.38 -17.25 1.98
N ARG A 302 -4.18 -18.05 1.27
CA ARG A 302 -3.72 -19.27 0.62
C ARG A 302 -2.69 -18.96 -0.46
N ASP A 303 -2.96 -17.99 -1.34
CA ASP A 303 -1.97 -17.50 -2.33
C ASP A 303 -0.66 -17.06 -1.66
N TRP A 304 -0.74 -16.36 -0.52
CA TRP A 304 0.47 -15.96 0.21
C TRP A 304 1.25 -17.15 0.77
N VAL A 305 0.56 -18.14 1.32
CA VAL A 305 1.17 -19.35 1.87
C VAL A 305 1.78 -20.20 0.75
N ASP A 306 1.06 -20.43 -0.35
CA ASP A 306 1.53 -21.23 -1.49
C ASP A 306 2.81 -20.61 -2.08
N ARG A 307 2.79 -19.29 -2.34
CA ARG A 307 3.97 -18.56 -2.83
C ARG A 307 5.13 -18.63 -1.84
N PHE A 308 4.86 -18.55 -0.54
CA PHE A 308 5.90 -18.67 0.47
C PHE A 308 6.51 -20.08 0.49
N VAL A 309 5.70 -21.13 0.41
CA VAL A 309 6.17 -22.52 0.38
C VAL A 309 7.06 -22.75 -0.85
N ASP A 310 6.66 -22.25 -2.01
CA ASP A 310 7.45 -22.34 -3.24
C ASP A 310 8.79 -21.60 -3.12
N GLN A 311 8.77 -20.37 -2.59
CA GLN A 311 9.96 -19.52 -2.45
C GLN A 311 10.85 -19.90 -1.26
N ARG A 312 10.30 -20.60 -0.27
CA ARG A 312 10.88 -20.96 1.05
C ARG A 312 11.28 -19.76 1.94
N ALA A 313 11.42 -18.58 1.37
CA ALA A 313 11.87 -17.36 2.00
C ALA A 313 10.97 -16.21 1.53
N GLY A 314 10.45 -15.40 2.44
CA GLY A 314 9.59 -14.28 2.05
C GLY A 314 9.02 -13.47 3.20
N VAL A 315 8.51 -12.28 2.89
CA VAL A 315 7.89 -11.36 3.86
C VAL A 315 6.44 -11.11 3.46
N LEU A 316 5.48 -11.61 4.24
CA LEU A 316 4.06 -11.29 4.05
C LEU A 316 3.83 -9.82 4.42
N VAL A 317 3.58 -9.00 3.41
CA VAL A 317 3.28 -7.58 3.56
C VAL A 317 1.78 -7.43 3.36
N GLY A 318 1.08 -6.99 4.38
CA GLY A 318 -0.35 -6.72 4.27
C GLY A 318 -0.77 -5.69 5.29
N PRO A 319 -1.89 -4.99 5.08
CA PRO A 319 -2.37 -4.06 6.07
C PRO A 319 -2.59 -4.79 7.41
N PRO A 320 -2.49 -4.06 8.51
CA PRO A 320 -2.95 -4.58 9.79
C PRO A 320 -4.38 -5.13 9.69
N GLY A 321 -4.67 -6.28 10.31
CA GLY A 321 -6.00 -6.93 10.21
C GLY A 321 -6.20 -7.83 8.98
N ALA A 322 -5.26 -7.87 8.03
CA ALA A 322 -5.28 -8.81 6.91
C ALA A 322 -5.13 -10.30 7.29
N GLY A 323 -5.06 -10.62 8.60
CA GLY A 323 -4.87 -11.99 9.08
C GLY A 323 -3.46 -12.55 8.83
N LYS A 324 -2.42 -11.71 8.93
CA LYS A 324 -1.01 -12.15 8.76
C LYS A 324 -0.60 -13.25 9.74
N THR A 325 -1.05 -13.16 11.00
CA THR A 325 -0.79 -14.20 12.00
C THR A 325 -1.40 -15.54 11.56
N ILE A 326 -2.67 -15.54 11.13
CA ILE A 326 -3.34 -16.73 10.58
C ILE A 326 -2.61 -17.26 9.34
N ALA A 327 -2.17 -16.40 8.43
CA ALA A 327 -1.37 -16.80 7.28
C ALA A 327 0.00 -17.39 7.69
N GLY A 328 0.64 -16.83 8.71
CA GLY A 328 1.89 -17.37 9.28
C GLY A 328 1.70 -18.73 9.96
N ILE A 329 0.58 -18.93 10.65
CA ILE A 329 0.20 -20.25 11.18
C ILE A 329 -0.11 -21.23 10.05
N GLY A 330 -0.74 -20.76 8.97
CA GLY A 330 -0.96 -21.55 7.76
C GLY A 330 0.35 -21.96 7.08
N ALA A 331 1.34 -21.08 7.03
CA ALA A 331 2.68 -21.39 6.57
C ALA A 331 3.39 -22.42 7.47
N LEU A 332 3.24 -22.32 8.79
CA LEU A 332 3.73 -23.33 9.74
C LEU A 332 3.14 -24.71 9.43
N ALA A 333 1.80 -24.78 9.27
CA ALA A 333 1.11 -26.02 8.93
C ALA A 333 1.53 -26.59 7.56
N ALA A 334 1.71 -25.73 6.56
CA ALA A 334 2.10 -26.15 5.21
C ALA A 334 3.56 -26.62 5.13
N VAL A 335 4.47 -26.02 5.91
CA VAL A 335 5.88 -26.44 5.99
C VAL A 335 6.02 -27.74 6.78
N GLY A 336 5.23 -27.94 7.84
CA GLY A 336 5.21 -29.20 8.60
C GLY A 336 6.48 -29.48 9.41
N GLY A 337 7.12 -28.44 9.96
CA GLY A 337 8.37 -28.55 10.72
C GLY A 337 8.37 -27.76 12.02
N GLU A 338 9.26 -28.13 12.94
CA GLU A 338 9.46 -27.38 14.19
C GLU A 338 9.75 -25.91 13.92
N THR A 339 9.07 -25.03 14.65
CA THR A 339 8.99 -23.60 14.30
C THR A 339 9.43 -22.70 15.45
N LEU A 340 10.31 -21.75 15.14
CA LEU A 340 10.65 -20.65 16.03
C LEU A 340 9.92 -19.38 15.61
N VAL A 341 9.05 -18.86 16.47
CA VAL A 341 8.36 -17.59 16.27
C VAL A 341 9.05 -16.50 17.09
N LEU A 342 9.57 -15.48 16.43
CA LEU A 342 10.22 -14.34 17.06
C LEU A 342 9.29 -13.12 17.04
N VAL A 343 8.99 -12.58 18.21
CA VAL A 343 8.04 -11.47 18.42
C VAL A 343 8.69 -10.31 19.18
N PRO A 344 8.19 -9.06 19.06
CA PRO A 344 8.81 -7.92 19.74
C PRO A 344 8.46 -7.82 21.24
N SER A 345 7.32 -8.35 21.68
CA SER A 345 6.86 -8.23 23.08
C SER A 345 6.35 -9.54 23.68
N ARG A 346 6.31 -9.60 25.01
CA ARG A 346 5.74 -10.74 25.75
C ARG A 346 4.23 -10.88 25.56
N GLU A 347 3.55 -9.76 25.33
CA GLU A 347 2.12 -9.76 25.07
C GLU A 347 1.81 -10.45 23.73
N LEU A 348 2.58 -10.13 22.69
CA LEU A 348 2.47 -10.80 21.39
C LEU A 348 2.82 -12.28 21.49
N ALA A 349 3.78 -12.65 22.34
CA ALA A 349 4.09 -14.06 22.57
C ALA A 349 2.86 -14.83 23.12
N ARG A 350 2.16 -14.25 24.10
CA ARG A 350 0.91 -14.80 24.64
C ARG A 350 -0.18 -14.88 23.57
N GLN A 351 -0.37 -13.81 22.78
CA GLN A 351 -1.37 -13.78 21.71
C GLN A 351 -1.09 -14.86 20.66
N TRP A 352 0.15 -15.02 20.22
CA TRP A 352 0.55 -16.09 19.32
C TRP A 352 0.26 -17.48 19.88
N ARG A 353 0.54 -17.70 21.17
CA ARG A 353 0.24 -18.97 21.85
C ARG A 353 -1.27 -19.26 21.86
N GLU A 354 -2.09 -18.27 22.17
CA GLU A 354 -3.55 -18.39 22.16
C GLU A 354 -4.10 -18.65 20.76
N GLU A 355 -3.59 -17.95 19.75
CA GLU A 355 -3.96 -18.14 18.34
C GLU A 355 -3.60 -19.55 17.86
N LEU A 356 -2.36 -20.01 18.09
CA LEU A 356 -1.92 -21.37 17.74
C LEU A 356 -2.84 -22.44 18.36
N LEU A 357 -3.13 -22.35 19.66
CA LEU A 357 -4.02 -23.28 20.35
C LEU A 357 -5.47 -23.25 19.84
N SER A 358 -5.93 -22.10 19.35
CA SER A 358 -7.31 -21.95 18.88
C SER A 358 -7.50 -22.35 17.42
N THR A 359 -6.43 -22.31 16.62
CA THR A 359 -6.49 -22.43 15.16
C THR A 359 -5.80 -23.67 14.61
N THR A 360 -5.09 -24.42 15.46
CA THR A 360 -4.39 -25.65 15.08
C THR A 360 -4.74 -26.78 16.04
N ASP A 361 -4.37 -28.01 15.65
CA ASP A 361 -4.47 -29.22 16.48
C ASP A 361 -3.29 -29.43 17.43
N LEU A 362 -2.40 -28.44 17.59
CA LEU A 362 -1.26 -28.51 18.50
C LEU A 362 -1.70 -28.56 19.98
N ASP A 363 -1.10 -29.48 20.73
CA ASP A 363 -1.27 -29.55 22.17
C ASP A 363 -0.47 -28.46 22.91
N ALA A 364 -0.96 -28.08 24.09
CA ALA A 364 -0.36 -27.00 24.89
C ALA A 364 1.07 -27.30 25.38
N ASP A 365 1.50 -28.56 25.38
CA ASP A 365 2.86 -28.98 25.69
C ASP A 365 3.78 -29.04 24.46
N GLN A 366 3.25 -28.92 23.25
CA GLN A 366 4.02 -28.73 22.02
C GLN A 366 4.38 -27.25 21.78
N ILE A 367 3.79 -26.32 22.53
CA ILE A 367 4.00 -24.87 22.41
C ILE A 367 4.72 -24.32 23.64
N GLY A 368 5.90 -23.72 23.44
CA GLY A 368 6.73 -23.13 24.49
C GLY A 368 6.87 -21.61 24.36
N GLU A 369 7.03 -20.92 25.49
CA GLU A 369 7.36 -19.49 25.54
C GLU A 369 8.78 -19.28 26.08
N TYR A 370 9.56 -18.43 25.39
CA TYR A 370 10.95 -18.14 25.74
C TYR A 370 11.21 -16.62 25.85
N HIS A 371 11.10 -16.09 27.06
CA HIS A 371 11.34 -14.69 27.38
C HIS A 371 11.83 -14.50 28.83
N GLY A 372 12.01 -13.27 29.32
CA GLY A 372 12.52 -13.00 30.67
C GLY A 372 11.73 -13.59 31.86
N GLY A 373 10.57 -14.21 31.61
CA GLY A 373 9.67 -14.78 32.63
C GLY A 373 9.31 -16.26 32.42
N ALA A 374 9.59 -16.82 31.25
CA ALA A 374 9.33 -18.23 30.88
C ALA A 374 10.47 -18.70 29.98
N LYS A 375 10.96 -19.93 30.15
CA LYS A 375 12.10 -20.48 29.39
C LYS A 375 11.81 -21.90 28.98
N GLU A 376 10.78 -22.05 28.17
CA GLU A 376 10.28 -23.34 27.72
C GLU A 376 10.55 -23.48 26.23
N ILE A 377 11.35 -24.48 25.86
CA ILE A 377 11.68 -24.79 24.47
C ILE A 377 10.90 -26.05 24.09
N ARG A 378 10.11 -25.96 23.03
CA ARG A 378 9.15 -26.97 22.52
C ARG A 378 9.13 -26.97 20.98
N PRO A 379 8.42 -27.92 20.32
CA PRO A 379 8.35 -27.99 18.85
C PRO A 379 7.93 -26.70 18.17
N VAL A 380 7.00 -25.96 18.78
CA VAL A 380 6.73 -24.57 18.44
C VAL A 380 7.18 -23.72 19.62
N THR A 381 8.19 -22.88 19.41
CA THR A 381 8.69 -21.98 20.47
C THR A 381 8.48 -20.52 20.08
N ILE A 382 7.88 -19.74 20.97
CA ILE A 382 7.63 -18.32 20.77
C ILE A 382 8.57 -17.53 21.67
N ALA A 383 9.47 -16.74 21.08
CA ALA A 383 10.50 -16.01 21.80
C ALA A 383 10.48 -14.52 21.50
N THR A 384 10.81 -13.72 22.51
CA THR A 384 10.97 -12.27 22.31
C THR A 384 12.31 -11.92 21.68
N TYR A 385 12.34 -10.96 20.75
CA TYR A 385 13.59 -10.46 20.13
C TYR A 385 14.65 -10.07 21.17
N GLN A 386 14.23 -9.37 22.23
CA GLN A 386 15.14 -8.97 23.30
C GLN A 386 15.84 -10.16 23.96
N THR A 387 15.13 -11.26 24.18
CA THR A 387 15.70 -12.46 24.82
C THR A 387 16.57 -13.22 23.82
N ALA A 388 16.11 -13.36 22.58
CA ALA A 388 16.83 -14.01 21.49
C ALA A 388 18.17 -13.32 21.17
N GLY A 389 18.25 -11.99 21.31
CA GLY A 389 19.46 -11.20 21.05
C GLY A 389 20.53 -11.20 22.16
N MET A 390 20.32 -11.88 23.29
CA MET A 390 21.27 -11.90 24.43
C MET A 390 22.21 -13.11 24.38
N ASP A 391 23.54 -12.94 24.53
CA ASP A 391 24.55 -14.01 24.29
C ASP A 391 24.29 -15.29 25.09
N ARG A 392 23.86 -15.15 26.35
CA ARG A 392 23.51 -16.27 27.22
C ARG A 392 22.34 -17.14 26.74
N HIS A 393 21.60 -16.70 25.72
CA HIS A 393 20.45 -17.39 25.16
C HIS A 393 20.71 -17.95 23.76
N ARG A 394 21.97 -18.03 23.32
CA ARG A 394 22.36 -18.67 22.04
C ARG A 394 21.79 -20.09 21.90
N SER A 395 21.76 -20.83 23.00
CA SER A 395 21.14 -22.16 23.07
C SER A 395 19.70 -22.25 22.59
N LEU A 396 18.92 -21.16 22.55
CA LEU A 396 17.57 -21.18 21.93
C LEU A 396 17.66 -21.59 20.46
N PHE A 397 18.65 -21.04 19.75
CA PHE A 397 18.89 -21.28 18.34
C PHE A 397 19.54 -22.64 18.08
N ASP A 398 20.45 -23.07 18.96
CA ASP A 398 21.17 -24.34 18.79
C ASP A 398 20.43 -25.56 19.38
N SER A 399 19.42 -25.34 20.22
CA SER A 399 18.76 -26.43 20.96
C SER A 399 17.96 -27.37 20.08
N ARG A 400 17.51 -26.90 18.91
CA ARG A 400 16.62 -27.59 17.99
C ARG A 400 16.92 -27.18 16.56
N ARG A 401 16.63 -28.10 15.65
CA ARG A 401 16.68 -27.84 14.21
C ARG A 401 15.34 -27.24 13.81
N TRP A 402 15.29 -25.93 13.70
CA TRP A 402 14.08 -25.22 13.29
C TRP A 402 13.89 -25.37 11.78
N GLY A 403 12.78 -25.97 11.34
CA GLY A 403 12.42 -26.09 9.92
C GLY A 403 11.79 -24.80 9.36
N LEU A 404 11.25 -23.97 10.25
CA LEU A 404 10.70 -22.65 9.94
C LEU A 404 11.05 -21.63 11.03
N ILE A 405 11.41 -20.42 10.60
CA ILE A 405 11.51 -19.25 11.49
C ILE A 405 10.54 -18.19 11.01
N ILE A 406 9.66 -17.75 11.93
CA ILE A 406 8.71 -16.66 11.70
C ILE A 406 9.17 -15.42 12.45
N TYR A 407 9.31 -14.30 11.74
CA TYR A 407 9.64 -12.98 12.30
C TYR A 407 8.39 -12.11 12.28
N ASP A 408 7.73 -11.97 13.42
CA ASP A 408 6.56 -11.10 13.54
C ASP A 408 6.96 -9.64 13.75
N GLU A 409 6.27 -8.73 13.08
CA GLU A 409 6.64 -7.31 13.00
C GLU A 409 8.10 -7.12 12.55
N ALA A 410 8.45 -7.76 11.42
CA ALA A 410 9.83 -7.91 10.93
C ALA A 410 10.63 -6.60 10.76
N HIS A 411 9.98 -5.44 10.65
CA HIS A 411 10.63 -4.13 10.62
C HIS A 411 11.25 -3.71 11.98
N HIS A 412 10.96 -4.42 13.07
CA HIS A 412 11.54 -4.18 14.39
C HIS A 412 12.70 -5.12 14.75
N ILE A 413 13.13 -5.99 13.83
CA ILE A 413 14.19 -6.96 14.12
C ILE A 413 15.49 -6.23 14.49
N PRO A 414 16.07 -6.49 15.68
CA PRO A 414 17.37 -5.92 16.03
C PRO A 414 18.51 -6.56 15.22
N SER A 415 19.55 -5.80 14.88
CA SER A 415 20.73 -6.29 14.13
C SER A 415 21.42 -7.52 14.76
N ARG A 416 21.40 -7.65 16.09
CA ARG A 416 21.96 -8.84 16.77
C ARG A 416 21.10 -10.09 16.61
N VAL A 417 19.78 -9.93 16.50
CA VAL A 417 18.89 -11.05 16.20
C VAL A 417 19.11 -11.47 14.76
N PHE A 418 19.23 -10.52 13.84
CA PHE A 418 19.57 -10.79 12.44
C PHE A 418 20.84 -11.62 12.29
N GLN A 419 21.93 -11.24 12.97
CA GLN A 419 23.18 -12.00 12.91
C GLN A 419 22.99 -13.45 13.36
N ARG A 420 22.34 -13.67 14.51
CA ARG A 420 22.15 -15.02 15.05
C ARG A 420 21.15 -15.86 14.28
N SER A 421 20.13 -15.22 13.73
CA SER A 421 19.12 -15.91 12.96
C SER A 421 19.56 -16.18 11.53
N ALA A 422 20.63 -15.52 11.07
CA ALA A 422 21.32 -15.87 9.83
C ALA A 422 22.20 -17.12 9.97
N ASP A 423 22.78 -17.33 11.15
CA ASP A 423 23.52 -18.57 11.47
C ASP A 423 22.61 -19.79 11.49
N LEU A 424 21.31 -19.59 11.71
CA LEU A 424 20.31 -20.65 11.63
C LEU A 424 20.14 -21.08 10.18
N GLN A 425 20.56 -22.31 9.90
CA GLN A 425 20.34 -22.95 8.61
C GLN A 425 18.91 -23.51 8.49
N SER A 426 17.88 -22.71 8.81
CA SER A 426 16.49 -23.10 8.56
C SER A 426 16.18 -23.03 7.08
N LYS A 427 15.59 -24.08 6.52
CA LYS A 427 15.13 -24.13 5.13
C LYS A 427 14.05 -23.08 4.83
N HIS A 428 13.26 -22.66 5.82
CA HIS A 428 12.19 -21.69 5.64
C HIS A 428 12.31 -20.45 6.54
N ARG A 429 12.10 -19.26 5.96
CA ARG A 429 12.15 -17.97 6.68
C ARG A 429 11.00 -17.06 6.29
N LEU A 430 10.11 -16.78 7.22
CA LEU A 430 8.91 -15.97 7.00
C LEU A 430 8.94 -14.67 7.80
N GLY A 431 8.84 -13.53 7.14
CA GLY A 431 8.60 -12.24 7.80
C GLY A 431 7.12 -11.87 7.76
N LEU A 432 6.59 -11.26 8.82
CA LEU A 432 5.26 -10.66 8.82
C LEU A 432 5.39 -9.15 9.08
N SER A 433 4.86 -8.32 8.18
CA SER A 433 4.90 -6.86 8.40
C SER A 433 3.62 -6.17 7.93
N ALA A 434 3.21 -5.15 8.70
CA ALA A 434 2.05 -4.31 8.42
C ALA A 434 2.33 -3.18 7.41
N THR A 435 3.59 -2.85 7.19
CA THR A 435 4.00 -1.72 6.38
C THR A 435 4.71 -2.22 5.13
N PRO A 436 4.33 -1.78 3.91
CA PRO A 436 5.24 -1.82 2.79
C PRO A 436 6.41 -0.93 3.17
N ILE A 437 7.49 -1.65 3.41
CA ILE A 437 8.80 -1.21 3.84
C ILE A 437 9.29 -0.22 2.77
N ARG A 438 9.24 1.12 3.03
CA ARG A 438 10.04 2.21 2.38
C ARG A 438 10.19 3.48 3.25
N GLU A 439 11.41 3.69 3.77
CA GLU A 439 12.30 4.88 3.64
C GLU A 439 13.64 4.79 4.43
N ASP A 440 13.96 3.66 5.08
CA ASP A 440 15.19 3.52 5.89
C ASP A 440 16.22 2.54 5.26
N ASP A 441 17.51 2.66 5.60
CA ASP A 441 18.58 1.75 5.11
C ASP A 441 18.46 0.29 5.61
N LYS A 442 17.50 0.00 6.50
CA LYS A 442 17.28 -1.33 7.12
C LYS A 442 16.49 -2.31 6.25
N GLU A 443 15.99 -1.86 5.11
CA GLU A 443 15.09 -2.63 4.25
C GLU A 443 15.82 -3.65 3.39
N ALA A 444 16.97 -3.23 2.86
CA ALA A 444 17.90 -4.12 2.19
C ALA A 444 18.30 -5.27 3.12
N GLU A 445 18.46 -5.01 4.42
CA GLU A 445 18.76 -6.05 5.42
C GLU A 445 17.61 -7.06 5.56
N ILE A 446 16.35 -6.59 5.65
CA ILE A 446 15.18 -7.49 5.79
C ILE A 446 15.03 -8.40 4.57
N PHE A 447 15.07 -7.85 3.36
CA PHE A 447 14.86 -8.65 2.15
C PHE A 447 16.05 -9.56 1.80
N THR A 448 17.28 -9.13 2.11
CA THR A 448 18.47 -9.96 1.91
C THR A 448 18.52 -11.14 2.89
N LEU A 449 17.97 -10.97 4.10
CA LEU A 449 18.07 -11.97 5.17
C LEU A 449 16.84 -12.89 5.27
N ILE A 450 15.64 -12.37 5.04
CA ILE A 450 14.39 -13.14 5.19
C ILE A 450 13.88 -13.62 3.84
N GLY A 451 13.83 -12.74 2.83
CA GLY A 451 13.31 -13.04 1.50
C GLY A 451 12.45 -11.91 0.92
N PRO A 452 11.97 -12.06 -0.34
CA PRO A 452 11.20 -11.03 -1.05
C PRO A 452 9.81 -10.78 -0.45
N PRO A 453 9.19 -9.61 -0.69
CA PRO A 453 7.84 -9.33 -0.24
C PRO A 453 6.77 -10.15 -0.99
N ILE A 454 5.80 -10.68 -0.25
CA ILE A 454 4.64 -11.43 -0.72
C ILE A 454 3.38 -10.67 -0.30
N GLY A 455 2.43 -10.43 -1.23
CA GLY A 455 1.11 -9.86 -0.89
C GLY A 455 0.96 -8.33 -0.98
N THR A 456 1.68 -7.66 -1.88
CA THR A 456 1.78 -6.19 -1.94
C THR A 456 0.55 -5.42 -2.47
N ASP A 457 -0.49 -6.08 -2.97
CA ASP A 457 -1.67 -5.43 -3.56
C ASP A 457 -2.80 -5.23 -2.53
N TRP A 458 -2.72 -4.12 -1.80
CA TRP A 458 -3.69 -3.77 -0.75
C TRP A 458 -5.09 -3.48 -1.32
N GLY A 459 -5.16 -3.01 -2.57
CA GLY A 459 -6.41 -2.73 -3.26
C GLY A 459 -7.32 -3.96 -3.32
N LYS A 460 -6.76 -5.15 -3.59
CA LYS A 460 -7.51 -6.42 -3.62
C LYS A 460 -8.16 -6.77 -2.27
N LEU A 461 -7.51 -6.44 -1.16
CA LEU A 461 -8.01 -6.72 0.19
C LEU A 461 -9.19 -5.81 0.57
N PHE A 462 -9.14 -4.55 0.11
CA PHE A 462 -10.22 -3.58 0.28
C PHE A 462 -11.40 -3.89 -0.66
N ASP A 463 -11.14 -4.15 -1.94
CA ASP A 463 -12.16 -4.47 -2.95
C ASP A 463 -12.96 -5.73 -2.59
N ALA A 464 -12.30 -6.73 -1.98
CA ALA A 464 -12.93 -7.96 -1.52
C ALA A 464 -13.58 -7.88 -0.12
N GLY A 465 -13.51 -6.71 0.54
CA GLY A 465 -14.14 -6.48 1.85
C GLY A 465 -13.50 -7.22 3.03
N TYR A 466 -12.32 -7.80 2.83
CA TYR A 466 -11.60 -8.57 3.86
C TYR A 466 -10.94 -7.71 4.93
N VAL A 467 -10.68 -6.44 4.60
CA VAL A 467 -10.14 -5.39 5.47
C VAL A 467 -10.99 -4.14 5.27
N GLN A 468 -11.43 -3.51 6.36
CA GLN A 468 -12.17 -2.25 6.29
C GLN A 468 -11.22 -1.11 5.91
N GLU A 469 -11.63 -0.28 4.95
CA GLU A 469 -10.86 0.89 4.52
C GLU A 469 -10.97 2.00 5.58
N PRO A 470 -9.86 2.43 6.22
CA PRO A 470 -9.93 3.57 7.14
C PRO A 470 -10.16 4.85 6.34
N GLU A 471 -11.11 5.67 6.76
CA GLU A 471 -11.28 7.01 6.19
C GLU A 471 -10.32 7.96 6.90
N VAL A 472 -9.35 8.51 6.16
CA VAL A 472 -8.37 9.45 6.71
C VAL A 472 -8.70 10.85 6.23
N GLU A 473 -8.89 11.77 7.17
CA GLU A 473 -9.18 13.17 6.86
C GLU A 473 -8.12 14.07 7.49
N ILE A 474 -7.45 14.86 6.67
CA ILE A 474 -6.45 15.81 7.15
C ILE A 474 -7.12 17.16 7.34
N ARG A 475 -6.97 17.71 8.55
CA ARG A 475 -7.41 19.05 8.92
C ARG A 475 -6.21 19.96 8.99
N TYR A 476 -6.16 20.93 8.09
CA TYR A 476 -5.22 22.04 8.22
C TYR A 476 -5.76 23.03 9.23
N VAL A 477 -5.04 23.20 10.33
CA VAL A 477 -5.46 24.00 11.47
C VAL A 477 -4.73 25.34 11.44
N GLY A 478 -5.51 26.43 11.43
CA GLY A 478 -4.98 27.77 11.61
C GLY A 478 -4.30 27.96 12.97
N TRP A 479 -3.47 29.00 13.11
CA TRP A 479 -2.89 29.35 14.40
C TRP A 479 -3.98 29.86 15.35
N GLY A 480 -4.03 29.33 16.57
CA GLY A 480 -5.06 29.67 17.55
C GLY A 480 -4.95 31.11 18.07
N ASP A 481 -3.74 31.67 18.07
CA ASP A 481 -3.48 33.06 18.42
C ASP A 481 -2.17 33.57 17.76
N ASP A 482 -2.05 34.90 17.69
CA ASP A 482 -0.89 35.56 17.08
C ASP A 482 0.40 35.39 17.91
N MET A 483 0.29 35.15 19.22
CA MET A 483 1.45 34.97 20.08
C MET A 483 2.17 33.67 19.75
N ALA A 484 1.43 32.55 19.69
CA ALA A 484 1.94 31.24 19.30
C ALA A 484 2.56 31.25 17.89
N ARG A 485 1.92 31.95 16.94
CA ARG A 485 2.45 32.12 15.58
C ARG A 485 3.77 32.88 15.56
N ASN A 486 3.87 33.96 16.34
CA ASN A 486 5.08 34.78 16.43
C ASN A 486 6.23 34.04 17.14
N GLU A 487 5.94 33.33 18.23
CA GLU A 487 6.91 32.48 18.92
C GLU A 487 7.49 31.42 17.98
N TRP A 488 6.61 30.71 17.25
CA TRP A 488 7.02 29.74 16.25
C TRP A 488 7.91 30.37 15.15
N ALA A 489 7.50 31.53 14.62
CA ALA A 489 8.25 32.22 13.55
C ALA A 489 9.64 32.67 14.00
N SER A 490 9.84 32.90 15.29
CA SER A 490 11.12 33.30 15.90
C SER A 490 12.00 32.13 16.37
N SER A 491 11.49 30.90 16.28
CA SER A 491 12.16 29.68 16.75
C SER A 491 12.79 28.89 15.59
N ASP A 492 13.75 28.02 15.92
CA ASP A 492 14.43 27.17 14.95
C ASP A 492 14.56 25.71 15.45
N GLY A 493 14.82 24.79 14.51
CA GLY A 493 15.11 23.39 14.81
C GLY A 493 14.00 22.68 15.59
N ARG A 494 14.38 21.95 16.65
CA ARG A 494 13.44 21.12 17.44
C ARG A 494 12.35 21.93 18.14
N GLU A 495 12.68 23.13 18.61
CA GLU A 495 11.74 24.02 19.29
C GLU A 495 10.62 24.48 18.34
N ARG A 496 10.99 24.77 17.08
CA ARG A 496 10.02 25.11 16.04
C ARG A 496 9.01 24.01 15.75
N HIS A 497 9.45 22.75 15.76
CA HIS A 497 8.54 21.61 15.60
C HIS A 497 7.63 21.41 16.82
N MET A 498 8.15 21.66 18.03
CA MET A 498 7.36 21.62 19.27
C MET A 498 6.23 22.66 19.23
N LEU A 499 6.55 23.92 18.92
CA LEU A 499 5.59 25.02 18.91
C LEU A 499 4.48 24.83 17.87
N ALA A 500 4.81 24.25 16.70
CA ALA A 500 3.80 23.89 15.70
C ALA A 500 2.81 22.84 16.23
N ALA A 501 3.31 21.83 16.95
CA ALA A 501 2.47 20.81 17.56
C ALA A 501 1.62 21.37 18.72
N MET A 502 2.17 22.31 19.49
CA MET A 502 1.50 22.98 20.61
C MET A 502 0.54 24.09 20.19
N ASN A 503 0.31 24.30 18.89
CA ASN A 503 -0.65 25.29 18.40
C ASN A 503 -2.01 25.16 19.12
N PRO A 504 -2.44 26.18 19.89
CA PRO A 504 -3.71 26.15 20.62
C PRO A 504 -4.92 25.91 19.72
N GLY A 505 -4.84 26.28 18.44
CA GLY A 505 -5.87 26.01 17.43
C GLY A 505 -6.23 24.52 17.32
N LYS A 506 -5.29 23.61 17.59
CA LYS A 506 -5.56 22.16 17.58
C LYS A 506 -6.54 21.74 18.67
N ILE A 507 -6.52 22.39 19.83
CA ILE A 507 -7.47 22.10 20.92
C ILE A 507 -8.90 22.45 20.47
N PHE A 508 -9.07 23.58 19.77
CA PHE A 508 -10.37 23.98 19.21
C PHE A 508 -10.86 22.97 18.18
N GLU A 509 -9.99 22.53 17.26
CA GLU A 509 -10.37 21.54 16.26
C GLU A 509 -10.69 20.17 16.88
N ILE A 510 -9.93 19.72 17.89
CA ILE A 510 -10.24 18.47 18.62
C ILE A 510 -11.64 18.53 19.25
N ARG A 511 -12.00 19.66 19.90
CA ARG A 511 -13.35 19.86 20.45
C ARG A 511 -14.43 19.77 19.37
N ARG A 512 -14.20 20.41 18.23
CA ARG A 512 -15.11 20.40 17.08
C ARG A 512 -15.32 18.99 16.54
N LEU A 513 -14.23 18.24 16.36
CA LEU A 513 -14.26 16.86 15.88
C LEU A 513 -14.99 15.93 16.86
N ARG A 514 -14.75 16.07 18.18
CA ARG A 514 -15.52 15.33 19.20
C ARG A 514 -17.01 15.65 19.15
N ALA A 515 -17.37 16.93 19.00
CA ALA A 515 -18.77 17.34 18.93
C ALA A 515 -19.48 16.79 17.68
N ARG A 516 -18.79 16.79 16.53
CA ARG A 516 -19.29 16.19 15.28
C ARG A 516 -19.53 14.68 15.40
N HIS A 517 -18.72 14.01 16.23
CA HIS A 517 -18.73 12.56 16.41
C HIS A 517 -19.09 12.17 17.85
N ALA A 518 -20.12 12.81 18.43
CA ALA A 518 -20.47 12.68 19.85
C ALA A 518 -20.80 11.23 20.27
N ASP A 519 -21.26 10.40 19.33
CA ASP A 519 -21.59 8.99 19.59
C ASP A 519 -20.37 8.04 19.50
N SER A 520 -19.19 8.58 19.19
CA SER A 520 -17.95 7.81 18.99
C SER A 520 -16.96 8.01 20.13
N LYS A 521 -16.52 6.90 20.73
CA LYS A 521 -15.35 6.92 21.61
C LYS A 521 -14.12 7.43 20.83
N THR A 522 -13.35 8.33 21.43
CA THR A 522 -12.28 9.09 20.77
C THR A 522 -10.92 8.84 21.40
N LEU A 523 -9.91 8.51 20.60
CA LEU A 523 -8.50 8.49 21.02
C LEU A 523 -7.76 9.68 20.43
N VAL A 524 -7.04 10.43 21.26
CA VAL A 524 -6.21 11.57 20.83
C VAL A 524 -4.74 11.25 21.04
N PHE A 525 -3.97 11.24 19.96
CA PHE A 525 -2.55 10.90 19.96
C PHE A 525 -1.67 12.16 19.92
N VAL A 526 -0.66 12.21 20.79
CA VAL A 526 0.28 13.35 20.90
C VAL A 526 1.75 12.91 20.97
N ASP A 527 2.65 13.83 20.61
CA ASP A 527 4.10 13.63 20.63
C ASP A 527 4.80 14.13 21.85
N TYR A 528 4.24 15.18 22.41
CA TYR A 528 4.86 16.00 23.40
C TYR A 528 4.01 15.94 24.65
N LEU A 529 4.67 15.77 25.80
CA LEU A 529 3.97 15.63 27.08
C LEU A 529 3.18 16.89 27.39
N ASP A 530 3.80 18.06 27.21
CA ASP A 530 3.18 19.37 27.40
C ASP A 530 1.92 19.56 26.52
N GLN A 531 1.94 19.06 25.28
CA GLN A 531 0.76 19.07 24.40
C GLN A 531 -0.35 18.16 24.95
N GLY A 532 0.01 16.95 25.41
CA GLY A 532 -0.94 16.02 26.00
C GLY A 532 -1.58 16.54 27.29
N GLU A 533 -0.80 17.20 28.14
CA GLU A 533 -1.26 17.89 29.34
C GLU A 533 -2.22 19.03 28.99
N ALA A 534 -1.85 19.88 28.03
CA ALA A 534 -2.70 20.99 27.59
C ALA A 534 -4.04 20.51 27.01
N ILE A 535 -4.03 19.44 26.20
CA ILE A 535 -5.27 18.85 25.64
C ILE A 535 -6.11 18.21 26.76
N SER A 536 -5.47 17.48 27.68
CA SER A 536 -6.12 16.81 28.80
C SER A 536 -6.83 17.80 29.73
N GLU A 537 -6.16 18.89 30.10
CA GLU A 537 -6.73 19.96 30.92
C GLU A 537 -7.86 20.68 30.18
N ALA A 538 -7.65 21.00 28.89
CA ALA A 538 -8.64 21.72 28.11
C ALA A 538 -9.93 20.91 27.82
N LEU A 539 -9.83 19.58 27.75
CA LEU A 539 -10.97 18.70 27.48
C LEU A 539 -11.54 18.05 28.75
N ASP A 540 -10.86 18.18 29.90
CA ASP A 540 -11.14 17.46 31.15
C ASP A 540 -11.21 15.93 30.94
N VAL A 541 -10.19 15.39 30.25
CA VAL A 541 -10.08 13.95 29.92
C VAL A 541 -8.76 13.37 30.41
N PRO A 542 -8.67 12.06 30.72
CA PRO A 542 -7.43 11.47 31.20
C PRO A 542 -6.31 11.48 30.14
N PHE A 543 -5.08 11.71 30.62
CA PHE A 543 -3.86 11.59 29.83
C PHE A 543 -3.03 10.39 30.26
N VAL A 544 -2.61 9.59 29.29
CA VAL A 544 -1.75 8.42 29.48
C VAL A 544 -0.39 8.70 28.83
N SER A 545 0.62 8.91 29.69
CA SER A 545 2.02 9.13 29.31
C SER A 545 2.99 8.11 29.93
N GLY A 546 4.25 8.03 29.46
CA GLY A 546 5.20 6.98 29.87
C GLY A 546 5.47 6.91 31.38
N GLU A 547 5.15 7.99 32.07
CA GLU A 547 5.25 8.16 33.52
C GLU A 547 4.01 7.66 34.27
N THR A 548 2.93 7.33 33.55
CA THR A 548 1.68 6.80 34.10
C THR A 548 1.91 5.40 34.67
N ARG A 549 1.66 5.25 35.97
CA ARG A 549 1.83 3.98 36.67
C ARG A 549 0.95 2.90 36.05
N HIS A 550 1.48 1.68 35.95
CA HIS A 550 0.82 0.52 35.33
C HIS A 550 -0.64 0.33 35.74
N HIS A 551 -0.93 0.27 37.05
CA HIS A 551 -2.27 0.08 37.58
C HIS A 551 -3.25 1.19 37.16
N ARG A 552 -2.76 2.43 37.04
CA ARG A 552 -3.59 3.58 36.67
C ARG A 552 -3.88 3.59 35.18
N ARG A 553 -2.88 3.19 34.38
CA ARG A 553 -3.02 2.99 32.94
C ARG A 553 -4.04 1.89 32.63
N GLU A 554 -3.96 0.73 33.30
CA GLU A 554 -4.94 -0.35 33.16
C GLU A 554 -6.34 0.11 33.50
N ALA A 555 -6.51 0.83 34.62
CA ALA A 555 -7.82 1.36 35.02
C ALA A 555 -8.42 2.32 33.98
N TYR A 556 -7.62 3.19 33.36
CA TYR A 556 -8.10 4.08 32.30
C TYR A 556 -8.47 3.32 31.03
N PHE A 557 -7.71 2.30 30.64
CA PHE A 557 -8.06 1.48 29.48
C PHE A 557 -9.31 0.64 29.72
N GLU A 558 -9.49 0.07 30.92
CA GLU A 558 -10.69 -0.67 31.30
C GLU A 558 -11.93 0.25 31.30
N ALA A 559 -11.86 1.41 31.96
CA ALA A 559 -12.94 2.40 31.93
C ALA A 559 -13.30 2.87 30.51
N PHE A 560 -12.31 3.01 29.62
CA PHE A 560 -12.57 3.31 28.22
C PHE A 560 -13.20 2.12 27.46
N ARG A 561 -12.79 0.87 27.72
CA ARG A 561 -13.43 -0.32 27.12
C ARG A 561 -14.90 -0.43 27.54
N ASP A 562 -15.17 -0.27 28.83
CA ASP A 562 -16.51 -0.39 29.41
C ASP A 562 -17.45 0.77 29.04
N GLY A 563 -16.87 1.92 28.65
CA GLY A 563 -17.61 3.10 28.19
C GLY A 563 -17.88 4.14 29.27
N ASP A 564 -17.26 3.99 30.44
CA ASP A 564 -17.22 5.03 31.47
C ASP A 564 -16.37 6.24 31.04
N LEU A 565 -15.41 6.01 30.14
CA LEU A 565 -14.67 7.05 29.44
C LEU A 565 -14.97 6.99 27.94
N ASP A 566 -15.34 8.13 27.37
CA ASP A 566 -15.55 8.33 25.95
C ASP A 566 -14.31 8.88 25.24
N THR A 567 -13.33 9.40 25.97
CA THR A 567 -12.12 10.01 25.38
C THR A 567 -10.87 9.80 26.23
N LEU A 568 -9.76 9.53 25.53
CA LEU A 568 -8.46 9.34 26.15
C LEU A 568 -7.36 10.02 25.32
N VAL A 569 -6.49 10.76 25.99
CA VAL A 569 -5.28 11.34 25.38
C VAL A 569 -4.11 10.42 25.66
N ILE A 570 -3.33 10.08 24.64
CA ILE A 570 -2.24 9.12 24.73
C ILE A 570 -0.98 9.73 24.12
N SER A 571 0.12 9.76 24.90
CA SER A 571 1.43 10.18 24.39
C SER A 571 2.20 9.01 23.78
N ARG A 572 3.51 9.17 23.63
CA ARG A 572 4.48 8.18 23.13
C ARG A 572 4.65 6.97 24.07
N ILE A 573 3.57 6.45 24.65
CA ILE A 573 3.50 5.08 25.15
C ILE A 573 2.65 4.28 24.17
N GLY A 574 3.21 3.20 23.63
CA GLY A 574 2.46 2.29 22.77
C GLY A 574 3.11 1.98 21.44
N ASP A 575 4.33 2.46 21.17
CA ASP A 575 5.13 1.96 20.05
C ASP A 575 5.43 0.45 20.24
N GLU A 576 5.47 -0.04 21.49
CA GLU A 576 5.77 -1.43 21.83
C GLU A 576 4.72 -2.04 22.78
N GLY A 577 3.79 -2.83 22.23
CA GLY A 577 3.01 -3.84 22.98
C GLY A 577 2.02 -3.30 24.03
N ILE A 578 1.09 -2.42 23.62
CA ILE A 578 -0.07 -2.08 24.45
C ILE A 578 -1.33 -2.25 23.59
N ASP A 579 -2.23 -3.14 24.02
CA ASP A 579 -3.59 -3.26 23.49
C ASP A 579 -4.39 -1.99 23.78
N LEU A 580 -4.55 -1.14 22.75
CA LEU A 580 -5.41 0.03 22.84
C LEU A 580 -6.87 -0.42 22.94
N PRO A 581 -7.78 0.39 23.47
CA PRO A 581 -9.19 0.03 23.53
C PRO A 581 -9.98 0.54 22.29
N ASN A 582 -11.09 -0.13 21.95
CA ASN A 582 -11.85 0.14 20.72
C ASN A 582 -12.46 1.54 20.69
N ALA A 583 -12.10 2.33 19.67
CA ALA A 583 -12.63 3.68 19.42
C ALA A 583 -13.42 3.76 18.10
N GLY A 584 -14.27 4.76 17.94
CA GLY A 584 -14.90 5.11 16.65
C GLY A 584 -14.16 6.22 15.92
N LEU A 585 -13.40 7.03 16.67
CA LEU A 585 -12.67 8.18 16.20
C LEU A 585 -11.22 8.15 16.71
N ALA A 586 -10.26 8.38 15.82
CA ALA A 586 -8.87 8.66 16.19
C ALA A 586 -8.48 10.05 15.71
N ILE A 587 -7.83 10.83 16.57
CA ILE A 587 -7.30 12.15 16.23
C ILE A 587 -5.79 12.15 16.50
N VAL A 588 -4.99 12.29 15.46
CA VAL A 588 -3.55 12.48 15.53
C VAL A 588 -3.29 13.98 15.62
N ALA A 589 -3.09 14.46 16.86
CA ALA A 589 -2.87 15.88 17.13
C ALA A 589 -1.42 16.29 16.85
N SER A 590 -0.45 15.37 16.92
CA SER A 590 0.93 15.58 16.45
C SER A 590 1.63 14.23 16.20
N GLY A 591 2.80 14.31 15.54
CA GLY A 591 3.69 13.18 15.23
C GLY A 591 3.21 12.27 14.14
N LEU A 592 3.54 12.65 12.93
CA LEU A 592 3.21 11.87 11.76
C LEU A 592 4.39 10.99 11.27
N GLY A 593 5.55 11.03 11.93
CA GLY A 593 6.78 10.34 11.54
C GLY A 593 6.96 8.88 12.02
N GLY A 594 7.63 8.07 11.19
CA GLY A 594 8.32 6.81 11.55
C GLY A 594 7.49 5.77 12.32
N SER A 595 7.75 5.64 13.64
CA SER A 595 7.11 4.64 14.50
C SER A 595 5.59 4.82 14.63
N ARG A 596 5.08 6.04 14.46
CA ARG A 596 3.66 6.38 14.61
C ARG A 596 2.78 5.98 13.44
N ARG A 597 3.40 5.67 12.29
CA ARG A 597 2.74 4.98 11.17
C ARG A 597 2.15 3.64 11.63
N GLN A 598 2.75 3.00 12.64
CA GLN A 598 2.26 1.76 13.24
C GLN A 598 1.23 1.99 14.36
N GLY A 599 1.38 3.06 15.14
CA GLY A 599 0.43 3.45 16.20
C GLY A 599 -0.94 3.87 15.66
N SER A 600 -0.98 4.67 14.59
CA SER A 600 -2.23 5.05 13.91
C SER A 600 -2.87 3.87 13.17
N GLN A 601 -2.06 2.97 12.61
CA GLN A 601 -2.50 1.69 12.06
C GLN A 601 -3.03 0.74 13.14
N ARG A 602 -2.40 0.66 14.32
CA ARG A 602 -2.88 -0.10 15.48
C ARG A 602 -4.15 0.49 16.07
N ALA A 603 -4.27 1.81 16.15
CA ALA A 603 -5.52 2.48 16.47
C ALA A 603 -6.59 2.08 15.45
N GLY A 604 -6.29 2.14 14.14
CA GLY A 604 -7.12 1.60 13.05
C GLY A 604 -7.57 0.15 13.24
N ARG A 605 -6.69 -0.74 13.75
CA ARG A 605 -7.01 -2.16 14.06
C ARG A 605 -7.88 -2.36 15.28
N THR A 606 -7.73 -1.49 16.26
CA THR A 606 -8.45 -1.56 17.52
C THR A 606 -9.85 -0.96 17.33
N MET A 607 -10.04 -0.09 16.34
CA MET A 607 -11.31 0.54 16.08
C MET A 607 -12.31 -0.42 15.41
N ARG A 608 -13.26 -0.90 16.23
CA ARG A 608 -14.53 -1.65 15.99
C ARG A 608 -14.54 -2.80 14.95
N PRO A 609 -15.16 -3.97 15.29
CA PRO A 609 -15.39 -5.08 14.35
C PRO A 609 -16.41 -4.85 13.22
N THR A 610 -17.18 -3.74 13.22
CA THR A 610 -18.38 -3.58 12.36
C THR A 610 -18.61 -2.17 11.79
N GLY A 611 -17.60 -1.31 11.68
CA GLY A 611 -17.73 0.00 11.04
C GLY A 611 -16.40 0.63 10.64
N SER A 612 -16.41 1.55 9.68
CA SER A 612 -15.21 2.28 9.22
C SER A 612 -14.69 3.20 10.32
N ALA A 613 -13.42 3.04 10.70
CA ALA A 613 -12.77 3.91 11.66
C ALA A 613 -12.36 5.23 10.98
N LEU A 614 -12.75 6.36 11.56
CA LEU A 614 -12.42 7.68 11.05
C LEU A 614 -11.17 8.23 11.74
N VAL A 615 -10.16 8.58 10.96
CA VAL A 615 -8.88 9.10 11.45
C VAL A 615 -8.71 10.54 11.01
N TYR A 616 -8.61 11.45 11.97
CA TYR A 616 -8.24 12.83 11.74
C TYR A 616 -6.76 13.06 11.96
N VAL A 617 -6.10 13.73 11.02
CA VAL A 617 -4.72 14.21 11.17
C VAL A 617 -4.74 15.72 11.23
N LEU A 618 -4.23 16.30 12.33
CA LEU A 618 -4.17 17.75 12.51
C LEU A 618 -2.78 18.27 12.13
N ALA A 619 -2.73 19.16 11.14
CA ALA A 619 -1.51 19.80 10.68
C ALA A 619 -1.60 21.32 10.83
N THR A 620 -0.67 21.95 11.57
CA THR A 620 -0.66 23.41 11.70
C THR A 620 -0.24 24.07 10.38
N ARG A 621 -1.05 25.01 9.90
CA ARG A 621 -0.83 25.74 8.64
C ARG A 621 0.49 26.51 8.62
N GLY A 622 1.18 26.43 7.48
CA GLY A 622 2.45 27.11 7.21
C GLY A 622 3.65 26.49 7.94
N THR A 623 3.53 25.26 8.44
CA THR A 623 4.58 24.58 9.21
C THR A 623 5.03 23.28 8.55
N SER A 624 6.13 22.72 9.05
CA SER A 624 6.61 21.40 8.62
C SER A 624 5.59 20.27 8.82
N GLU A 625 4.58 20.44 9.68
CA GLU A 625 3.50 19.47 9.84
C GLU A 625 2.58 19.43 8.61
N GLU A 626 2.36 20.56 7.94
CA GLU A 626 1.60 20.64 6.69
C GLU A 626 2.33 19.91 5.56
N ASP A 627 3.63 20.21 5.37
CA ASP A 627 4.47 19.52 4.39
C ASP A 627 4.51 18.00 4.65
N PHE A 628 4.54 17.62 5.93
CA PHE A 628 4.54 16.21 6.32
C PHE A 628 3.19 15.56 6.02
N ALA A 629 2.09 16.21 6.38
CA ALA A 629 0.75 15.69 6.13
C ALA A 629 0.52 15.47 4.63
N GLN A 630 0.93 16.41 3.78
CA GLN A 630 0.88 16.27 2.32
C GLN A 630 1.69 15.06 1.80
N ARG A 631 2.92 14.85 2.28
CA ARG A 631 3.71 13.65 1.94
C ARG A 631 3.03 12.36 2.41
N GLN A 632 2.40 12.38 3.58
CA GLN A 632 1.65 11.24 4.10
C GLN A 632 0.38 10.95 3.27
N MET A 633 -0.30 11.97 2.74
CA MET A 633 -1.42 11.77 1.82
C MET A 633 -0.98 11.02 0.58
N GLN A 634 0.11 11.46 -0.06
CA GLN A 634 0.67 10.78 -1.23
C GLN A 634 0.98 9.31 -0.91
N HIS A 635 1.52 9.05 0.29
CA HIS A 635 1.80 7.69 0.75
C HIS A 635 0.57 6.82 1.02
N LEU A 636 -0.53 7.39 1.55
CA LEU A 636 -1.77 6.66 1.84
C LEU A 636 -2.64 6.49 0.59
N ALA A 637 -2.73 7.54 -0.24
CA ALA A 637 -3.38 7.51 -1.54
C ALA A 637 -2.73 6.45 -2.44
N GLY A 638 -1.39 6.41 -2.51
CA GLY A 638 -0.63 5.38 -3.23
C GLY A 638 -0.85 3.94 -2.75
N LYS A 639 -1.56 3.72 -1.63
CA LYS A 639 -1.97 2.41 -1.09
C LYS A 639 -3.45 2.11 -1.28
N GLY A 640 -4.18 2.97 -2.00
CA GLY A 640 -5.61 2.81 -2.25
C GLY A 640 -6.51 3.21 -1.09
N ILE A 641 -6.03 4.00 -0.11
CA ILE A 641 -6.84 4.51 1.00
C ILE A 641 -7.52 5.83 0.57
N ARG A 642 -8.83 5.97 0.79
CA ARG A 642 -9.57 7.23 0.62
C ARG A 642 -9.10 8.28 1.63
N VAL A 643 -8.51 9.36 1.10
CA VAL A 643 -8.05 10.51 1.87
C VAL A 643 -8.89 11.75 1.51
N ARG A 644 -9.32 12.51 2.51
CA ARG A 644 -10.01 13.81 2.33
C ARG A 644 -9.20 14.95 2.92
N GLU A 645 -9.24 16.10 2.26
CA GLU A 645 -8.62 17.35 2.71
C GLU A 645 -9.69 18.37 3.07
N THR A 646 -9.50 19.08 4.18
CA THR A 646 -10.33 20.23 4.51
C THR A 646 -9.58 21.19 5.42
N SER A 647 -9.76 22.47 5.14
CA SER A 647 -9.35 23.58 5.98
C SER A 647 -10.28 23.72 7.19
N SER A 648 -9.74 24.00 8.39
CA SER A 648 -10.58 24.38 9.53
C SER A 648 -11.45 25.61 9.22
N ASP A 649 -10.92 26.51 8.39
CA ASP A 649 -11.44 27.85 8.14
C ASP A 649 -12.54 27.87 7.05
N ASP A 650 -12.61 26.85 6.19
CA ASP A 650 -13.56 26.84 5.06
C ASP A 650 -15.00 26.54 5.51
N LEU A 651 -15.15 25.85 6.64
CA LEU A 651 -16.43 25.41 7.20
C LEU A 651 -17.16 26.50 8.02
N ASP A 652 -16.55 27.66 8.26
CA ASP A 652 -17.23 28.80 8.90
C ASP A 652 -18.15 29.53 7.91
N THR A 653 -18.01 29.27 6.60
CA THR A 653 -18.81 29.90 5.54
C THR A 653 -20.14 29.17 5.28
N GLU A 654 -20.21 27.86 5.56
CA GLU A 654 -21.42 27.07 5.29
C GLU A 654 -22.44 27.08 6.45
N ALA A 655 -22.04 27.54 7.64
CA ALA A 655 -22.92 27.60 8.81
C ALA A 655 -23.65 28.96 8.97
N SER A 656 -23.34 29.98 8.14
CA SER A 656 -23.99 31.30 8.21
C SER A 656 -25.14 31.50 7.20
N ASP A 657 -25.30 30.63 6.21
CA ASP A 657 -26.39 30.70 5.23
C ASP A 657 -27.47 29.66 5.58
N GLY A 658 -28.26 29.97 6.61
CA GLY A 658 -29.30 29.08 7.10
C GLY A 658 -30.29 29.74 8.04
N ASP A 659 -30.87 30.88 7.67
CA ASP A 659 -32.14 31.32 8.25
C ASP A 659 -32.92 32.24 7.28
N PRO A 660 -33.91 31.73 6.54
CA PRO A 660 -34.89 32.56 5.86
C PRO A 660 -36.25 32.40 6.54
N ASP A 661 -36.50 33.12 7.63
CA ASP A 661 -37.86 33.53 8.05
C ASP A 661 -37.85 34.45 9.27
N SER A 662 -37.97 35.76 9.05
CA SER A 662 -38.92 36.60 9.80
C SER A 662 -39.09 37.96 9.12
N ASP A 663 -40.15 38.08 8.35
CA ASP A 663 -40.72 39.35 7.89
C ASP A 663 -41.29 40.17 9.07
N GLY A 664 -40.99 41.48 9.05
CA GLY A 664 -41.93 42.56 9.38
C GLY A 664 -42.21 42.90 10.84
N GLU A 665 -41.80 44.09 11.28
CA GLU A 665 -42.75 45.18 11.63
C GLU A 665 -42.07 46.54 11.86
N GLN A 666 -42.89 47.59 11.78
CA GLN A 666 -42.55 48.97 11.43
C GLN A 666 -42.21 49.90 12.62
N SER A 667 -41.44 50.93 12.27
CA SER A 667 -41.61 52.37 12.64
C SER A 667 -41.05 52.95 13.96
N ALA A 668 -40.26 54.02 13.77
CA ALA A 668 -40.53 55.41 14.21
C ALA A 668 -39.43 56.11 15.05
N SER A 669 -38.75 57.04 14.36
CA SER A 669 -38.46 58.44 14.72
C SER A 669 -37.72 58.83 16.02
N ALA A 670 -36.58 59.53 15.85
CA ALA A 670 -36.29 60.91 16.30
C ALA A 670 -34.78 61.18 16.09
N ASP A 671 -34.36 61.99 15.12
CA ASP A 671 -34.21 63.46 15.15
C ASP A 671 -32.98 63.95 15.94
N GLY A 672 -32.13 64.77 15.30
CA GLY A 672 -30.88 65.28 15.87
C GLY A 672 -29.84 65.74 14.85
N SER A 673 -30.11 66.88 14.22
CA SER A 673 -29.22 67.72 13.41
C SER A 673 -27.90 68.14 14.11
N GLU A 674 -26.78 68.27 13.37
CA GLU A 674 -26.12 69.57 13.08
C GLU A 674 -24.78 69.47 12.31
N SER A 675 -24.73 70.22 11.19
CA SER A 675 -23.62 71.04 10.65
C SER A 675 -22.22 70.49 10.34
N ALA A 676 -21.97 70.31 9.03
CA ALA A 676 -20.93 70.92 8.21
C ALA A 676 -19.65 71.51 8.86
N MET A 677 -18.48 71.01 8.40
CA MET A 677 -17.40 71.85 7.86
C MET A 677 -16.70 71.14 6.69
N SER A 678 -16.51 71.94 5.65
CA SER A 678 -15.80 71.75 4.39
C SER A 678 -14.27 71.62 4.56
N ASP A 679 -13.63 70.88 3.66
CA ASP A 679 -12.50 71.36 2.85
C ASP A 679 -12.46 70.57 1.52
N GLU A 680 -11.96 71.25 0.49
CA GLU A 680 -12.17 71.13 -0.98
C GLU A 680 -12.12 69.76 -1.68
#